data_AF-A0A5D9CIT9-F1
#
_entry.id   AF-A0A5D9CIT9-F1
#
_cell.length_a   1.000
_cell.length_b   1.000
_cell.length_c   1.000
_cell.angle_alpha   90.00
_cell.angle_beta   90.00
_cell.angle_gamma   90.00
#
_symmetry.space_group_name_H-M   'P 1'
#
loop_
_entity.id
_entity.type
_entity.pdbx_description
1 polymer ?
#
loop_
_entity_poly.entity_id
_entity_poly.type
_entity_poly.pdbx_seq_one_letter_code
_entity_poly.pdbx_strand_id
1 'polypeptide(L)'
;MARQNFLLGKGERLVSSVTGVRGGAPKQHPYTFLESRSRLAPMLTRAVAEVDLLPANACPDDKAVLSVVLNPEYIAKSFYPRELFQRVGVEAVGSKTRSVTPKKRSLGRAPEETLTTEIFVMGPRNALRSWSEGLPHWNDSTGSANGIIAIEEIGAPEPEEKLKGEIPASGDVTFEAVLHTDELLGEKSIVSAFRHYLASLGINAPMDKRFYAGGLCFVELTAPANLADKIATFTAVRALREMPTLRILRPTVRAAATPSPPIEYPSQPAMDRTIQVAIFDGGLPDNHPLTSWATPFDTTGVGGSHEELRRHGVHVTSAFLFGHIDPTKPLPRPYASVDHYRVVDTDPSQDPEGLYEVLYRIDQTLLNKQFDLVNISLGPRLPIEDDDVHAWTAVLDDRFARNDTLATIAVGNDGERDATLGFNRIQVPSDCVNAMAVGAADSPDSPWARAPYSSVGPGRSPGLIKPDLVDFGGSLQRPFLVTSLDGSPSLEVTGGTSFASPSLLRIAAGVKAHLGASVDMLSVRALLIHTAEMSELSAEEIGRGRVARRVDDILLCDDDTIRVIYQGTISARTYVRAPIPVPTGEIPGKVQITATICYKTLTDPHHPGNYTRAGLEIAFRPKDDRRKDGDKLHADTQSFFGKAQKGLTEGDLRRDAWKWENTLHGSVGFLGKSLRNPVFDIHYNARLESRDFEPEDKLRYALVVSVKAKRVADLYDQIVRKYQTQLEPLRPVLDIPIRT
;
A
#
# COMPACT_ATOMS: atom_id res chain seq x y z
N MET A 1 -39.96 15.37 -11.02
CA MET A 1 -38.67 14.64 -11.03
C MET A 1 -38.87 13.35 -10.27
N ALA A 2 -38.45 12.21 -10.82
CA ALA A 2 -38.44 10.95 -10.08
C ALA A 2 -37.54 11.11 -8.85
N ARG A 3 -37.97 10.54 -7.71
CA ARG A 3 -37.21 10.62 -6.46
C ARG A 3 -35.89 9.87 -6.60
N GLN A 4 -34.78 10.48 -6.18
CA GLN A 4 -33.46 9.85 -6.14
C GLN A 4 -32.93 9.85 -4.70
N ASN A 5 -32.56 8.67 -4.20
CA ASN A 5 -31.99 8.51 -2.87
C ASN A 5 -30.47 8.55 -2.96
N PHE A 6 -29.88 9.68 -2.58
CA PHE A 6 -28.43 9.85 -2.52
C PHE A 6 -27.84 9.20 -1.27
N LEU A 7 -26.60 8.74 -1.33
CA LEU A 7 -25.88 8.34 -0.13
C LEU A 7 -25.87 9.46 0.93
N LEU A 8 -25.86 9.07 2.19
CA LEU A 8 -25.88 9.96 3.34
C LEU A 8 -24.45 10.29 3.77
N GLY A 9 -24.21 11.55 4.10
CA GLY A 9 -22.97 12.02 4.72
C GLY A 9 -23.18 12.44 6.16
N LYS A 10 -22.14 13.05 6.73
CA LYS A 10 -22.12 13.52 8.12
C LYS A 10 -22.25 12.41 9.16
N GLY A 11 -21.89 11.18 8.81
CA GLY A 11 -21.87 10.06 9.74
C GLY A 11 -20.97 10.31 10.95
N GLU A 12 -19.93 11.12 10.81
CA GLU A 12 -19.06 11.55 11.91
C GLU A 12 -19.80 12.28 13.04
N ARG A 13 -20.98 12.87 12.78
CA ARG A 13 -21.83 13.47 13.83
C ARG A 13 -22.48 12.45 14.75
N LEU A 14 -22.53 11.18 14.33
CA LEU A 14 -23.00 10.06 15.15
C LEU A 14 -21.89 9.49 16.06
N VAL A 15 -20.63 9.83 15.78
CA VAL A 15 -19.47 9.22 16.44
C VAL A 15 -19.30 9.80 17.85
N SER A 16 -18.98 8.92 18.80
CA SER A 16 -18.71 9.30 20.20
C SER A 16 -17.45 8.63 20.72
N SER A 17 -16.78 9.25 21.70
CA SER A 17 -15.66 8.61 22.40
C SER A 17 -16.17 7.55 23.37
N VAL A 18 -15.41 6.45 23.53
CA VAL A 18 -15.73 5.40 24.51
C VAL A 18 -14.49 4.99 25.30
N THR A 19 -14.69 4.55 26.54
CA THR A 19 -13.59 4.07 27.38
C THR A 19 -13.12 2.69 26.90
N GLY A 20 -11.82 2.53 26.65
CA GLY A 20 -11.23 1.25 26.28
C GLY A 20 -11.25 0.22 27.42
N VAL A 21 -11.15 -1.06 27.07
CA VAL A 21 -10.92 -2.14 28.06
C VAL A 21 -9.43 -2.47 28.03
N ARG A 22 -8.69 -2.12 29.09
CA ARG A 22 -7.30 -2.54 29.26
C ARG A 22 -7.27 -3.89 29.98
N GLY A 23 -6.66 -4.90 29.38
CA GLY A 23 -6.49 -6.20 29.99
C GLY A 23 -5.52 -7.08 29.22
N GLY A 24 -4.72 -7.84 29.96
CA GLY A 24 -3.82 -8.85 29.43
C GLY A 24 -3.31 -9.70 30.59
N ALA A 25 -3.37 -11.02 30.44
CA ALA A 25 -2.73 -11.91 31.40
C ALA A 25 -1.20 -11.76 31.32
N PRO A 26 -0.46 -11.95 32.42
CA PRO A 26 1.00 -12.02 32.37
C PRO A 26 1.45 -13.02 31.31
N LYS A 27 2.37 -12.61 30.44
CA LYS A 27 2.87 -13.46 29.37
C LYS A 27 3.75 -14.57 29.95
N GLN A 28 3.57 -15.78 29.47
CA GLN A 28 4.49 -16.87 29.80
C GLN A 28 5.66 -16.90 28.81
N HIS A 29 6.87 -16.92 29.34
CA HIS A 29 8.11 -16.84 28.57
C HIS A 29 8.57 -18.23 28.08
N PRO A 30 9.07 -18.38 26.83
CA PRO A 30 9.58 -19.65 26.32
C PRO A 30 10.95 -20.02 26.92
N TYR A 31 11.74 -19.03 27.33
CA TYR A 31 13.05 -19.18 27.95
C TYR A 31 13.10 -18.49 29.30
N THR A 32 13.85 -19.08 30.23
CA THR A 32 14.33 -18.39 31.43
C THR A 32 15.55 -17.52 31.13
N PHE A 33 15.85 -16.55 32.00
CA PHE A 33 17.06 -15.73 31.88
C PHE A 33 18.35 -16.57 31.76
N LEU A 34 18.51 -17.59 32.62
CA LEU A 34 19.70 -18.43 32.65
C LEU A 34 19.88 -19.24 31.35
N GLU A 35 18.77 -19.74 30.80
CA GLU A 35 18.78 -20.45 29.51
C GLU A 35 19.14 -19.51 28.36
N SER A 36 18.53 -18.32 28.31
CA SER A 36 18.85 -17.31 27.30
C SER A 36 20.31 -16.90 27.36
N ARG A 37 20.85 -16.62 28.56
CA ARG A 37 22.26 -16.27 28.74
C ARG A 37 23.19 -17.36 28.21
N SER A 38 22.95 -18.61 28.61
CA SER A 38 23.79 -19.76 28.21
C SER A 38 23.74 -20.03 26.70
N ARG A 39 22.60 -19.74 26.05
CA ARG A 39 22.40 -19.98 24.62
C ARG A 39 22.94 -18.85 23.75
N LEU A 40 22.69 -17.61 24.14
CA LEU A 40 23.03 -16.43 23.34
C LEU A 40 24.51 -16.03 23.47
N ALA A 41 25.17 -16.33 24.59
CA ALA A 41 26.59 -16.05 24.77
C ALA A 41 27.48 -16.62 23.63
N PRO A 42 27.46 -17.93 23.32
CA PRO A 42 28.29 -18.47 22.24
C PRO A 42 27.90 -17.95 20.85
N MET A 43 26.62 -17.63 20.62
CA MET A 43 26.15 -17.04 19.36
C MET A 43 26.72 -15.63 19.18
N LEU A 44 26.61 -14.79 20.20
CA LEU A 44 27.13 -13.44 20.21
C LEU A 44 28.66 -13.41 20.07
N THR A 45 29.39 -14.31 20.74
CA THR A 45 30.85 -14.42 20.58
C THR A 45 31.25 -14.71 19.13
N ARG A 46 30.52 -15.59 18.44
CA ARG A 46 30.78 -15.88 17.02
C ARG A 46 30.48 -14.66 16.14
N ALA A 47 29.31 -14.06 16.31
CA ALA A 47 28.89 -12.90 15.55
C ALA A 47 29.87 -11.71 15.71
N VAL A 48 30.39 -11.50 16.93
CA VAL A 48 31.41 -10.47 17.20
C VAL A 48 32.73 -10.79 16.51
N ALA A 49 33.16 -12.06 16.50
CA ALA A 49 34.37 -12.45 15.79
C ALA A 49 34.23 -12.23 14.27
N GLU A 50 33.07 -12.49 13.70
CA GLU A 50 32.77 -12.25 12.27
C GLU A 50 32.85 -10.77 11.91
N VAL A 51 32.23 -9.87 12.71
CA VAL A 51 32.33 -8.42 12.44
C VAL A 51 33.72 -7.83 12.72
N ASP A 52 34.51 -8.45 13.58
CA ASP A 52 35.90 -8.05 13.82
C ASP A 52 36.83 -8.40 12.64
N LEU A 53 36.45 -9.38 11.80
CA LEU A 53 37.16 -9.71 10.56
C LEU A 53 36.87 -8.73 9.41
N LEU A 54 35.85 -7.87 9.54
CA LEU A 54 35.53 -6.89 8.51
C LEU A 54 36.67 -5.88 8.31
N PRO A 55 36.98 -5.49 7.06
CA PRO A 55 37.95 -4.44 6.78
C PRO A 55 37.59 -3.13 7.49
N ALA A 56 38.59 -2.39 8.00
CA ALA A 56 38.35 -1.15 8.72
C ALA A 56 37.58 -0.09 7.88
N ASN A 57 37.84 -0.04 6.57
CA ASN A 57 37.14 0.85 5.64
C ASN A 57 35.73 0.35 5.23
N ALA A 58 35.34 -0.87 5.62
CA ALA A 58 33.98 -1.41 5.46
C ALA A 58 33.08 -1.10 6.69
N CYS A 59 33.66 -0.53 7.75
CA CYS A 59 33.02 -0.22 9.03
C CYS A 59 33.07 1.29 9.31
N PRO A 60 32.12 2.10 8.81
CA PRO A 60 32.10 3.54 9.05
C PRO A 60 32.05 3.85 10.55
N ASP A 61 32.90 4.79 11.01
CA ASP A 61 33.05 5.15 12.43
C ASP A 61 33.34 3.95 13.36
N ASP A 62 34.00 2.90 12.84
CA ASP A 62 34.24 1.62 13.52
C ASP A 62 32.94 0.93 13.99
N LYS A 63 31.81 1.21 13.33
CA LYS A 63 30.52 0.56 13.58
C LYS A 63 30.33 -0.64 12.67
N ALA A 64 29.62 -1.65 13.17
CA ALA A 64 29.21 -2.83 12.43
C ALA A 64 27.75 -3.21 12.74
N VAL A 65 27.11 -3.91 11.81
CA VAL A 65 25.75 -4.43 11.92
C VAL A 65 25.77 -5.88 12.41
N LEU A 66 24.93 -6.20 13.40
CA LEU A 66 24.56 -7.55 13.81
C LEU A 66 23.07 -7.80 13.50
N SER A 67 22.68 -9.07 13.40
CA SER A 67 21.30 -9.50 13.36
C SER A 67 20.85 -10.05 14.71
N VAL A 68 19.63 -9.70 15.13
CA VAL A 68 18.98 -10.18 16.35
C VAL A 68 17.61 -10.71 15.99
N VAL A 69 17.46 -12.02 15.98
CA VAL A 69 16.19 -12.70 15.65
C VAL A 69 15.37 -12.84 16.92
N LEU A 70 14.13 -12.36 16.89
CA LEU A 70 13.18 -12.56 17.98
C LEU A 70 12.60 -13.96 17.97
N ASN A 71 12.28 -14.50 19.14
CA ASN A 71 11.45 -15.68 19.22
C ASN A 71 10.03 -15.33 18.73
N PRO A 72 9.36 -16.20 17.94
CA PRO A 72 8.04 -15.91 17.36
C PRO A 72 6.96 -15.50 18.38
N GLU A 73 7.12 -15.86 19.64
CA GLU A 73 6.21 -15.42 20.71
C GLU A 73 6.31 -13.91 20.98
N TYR A 74 7.38 -13.19 20.60
CA TYR A 74 7.65 -11.80 20.97
C TYR A 74 7.55 -10.78 19.83
N ILE A 75 6.85 -11.10 18.74
CA ILE A 75 6.71 -10.21 17.58
C ILE A 75 5.86 -8.94 17.82
N ALA A 76 5.10 -8.87 18.91
CA ALA A 76 4.27 -7.70 19.18
C ALA A 76 5.11 -6.49 19.62
N LYS A 77 4.71 -5.30 19.19
CA LYS A 77 5.44 -4.02 19.44
C LYS A 77 5.80 -3.74 20.90
N SER A 78 5.02 -4.24 21.85
CA SER A 78 5.25 -4.09 23.29
C SER A 78 6.45 -4.91 23.81
N PHE A 79 6.96 -5.85 23.01
CA PHE A 79 8.09 -6.73 23.38
C PHE A 79 9.40 -6.36 22.69
N TYR A 80 9.43 -5.24 21.98
CA TYR A 80 10.64 -4.75 21.33
C TYR A 80 11.76 -4.52 22.38
N PRO A 81 12.97 -5.09 22.20
CA PRO A 81 14.02 -5.12 23.24
C PRO A 81 14.81 -3.80 23.36
N ARG A 82 14.10 -2.67 23.55
CA ARG A 82 14.69 -1.32 23.59
C ARG A 82 15.72 -1.14 24.70
N GLU A 83 15.38 -1.54 25.93
CA GLU A 83 16.24 -1.37 27.10
C GLU A 83 17.54 -2.16 26.97
N LEU A 84 17.48 -3.33 26.32
CA LEU A 84 18.66 -4.14 26.02
C LEU A 84 19.59 -3.39 25.05
N PHE A 85 19.07 -2.91 23.92
CA PHE A 85 19.88 -2.22 22.90
C PHE A 85 20.54 -0.96 23.44
N GLN A 86 19.79 -0.15 24.21
CA GLN A 86 20.34 1.04 24.87
C GLN A 86 21.48 0.71 25.83
N ARG A 87 21.36 -0.38 26.60
CA ARG A 87 22.40 -0.79 27.55
C ARG A 87 23.68 -1.24 26.87
N VAL A 88 23.56 -1.98 25.78
CA VAL A 88 24.73 -2.54 25.07
C VAL A 88 25.32 -1.58 24.05
N GLY A 89 24.76 -0.38 23.91
CA GLY A 89 25.28 0.67 23.04
C GLY A 89 25.07 0.39 21.55
N VAL A 90 23.96 -0.24 21.19
CA VAL A 90 23.57 -0.49 19.79
C VAL A 90 22.24 0.17 19.46
N GLU A 91 22.05 0.51 18.20
CA GLU A 91 20.83 1.11 17.67
C GLU A 91 20.22 0.19 16.62
N ALA A 92 18.91 0.00 16.64
CA ALA A 92 18.28 -0.74 15.56
C ALA A 92 18.17 0.13 14.31
N VAL A 93 18.62 -0.40 13.18
CA VAL A 93 18.70 0.29 11.89
C VAL A 93 17.74 -0.31 10.85
N GLY A 94 16.96 -1.33 11.25
CA GLY A 94 15.94 -1.96 10.42
C GLY A 94 15.55 -3.33 10.95
N SER A 95 14.64 -3.99 10.25
CA SER A 95 14.33 -5.42 10.45
C SER A 95 13.94 -6.08 9.13
N LYS A 96 13.82 -7.40 9.11
CA LYS A 96 13.12 -8.16 8.06
C LYS A 96 12.31 -9.30 8.68
N THR A 97 11.44 -9.91 7.89
CA THR A 97 10.73 -11.12 8.28
C THR A 97 11.63 -12.32 7.99
N ARG A 98 11.77 -13.25 8.93
CA ARG A 98 12.57 -14.47 8.77
C ARG A 98 11.77 -15.69 9.21
N SER A 99 11.82 -16.78 8.46
CA SER A 99 11.28 -18.08 8.90
C SER A 99 12.27 -18.75 9.84
N VAL A 100 11.80 -19.17 11.02
CA VAL A 100 12.63 -19.91 11.98
C VAL A 100 11.84 -21.04 12.63
N THR A 101 12.53 -22.11 12.99
CA THR A 101 11.99 -23.10 13.95
C THR A 101 12.59 -22.77 15.32
N PRO A 102 11.85 -22.14 16.25
CA PRO A 102 12.42 -21.71 17.53
C PRO A 102 12.76 -22.90 18.41
N LYS A 103 13.82 -22.82 19.23
CA LYS A 103 14.21 -23.94 20.11
C LYS A 103 13.14 -24.28 21.16
N LYS A 104 12.41 -23.28 21.65
CA LYS A 104 11.24 -23.45 22.54
C LYS A 104 10.13 -22.47 22.18
N ARG A 105 8.90 -22.88 22.53
CA ARG A 105 7.70 -22.04 22.52
C ARG A 105 7.08 -21.98 23.91
N SER A 106 6.30 -20.93 24.15
CA SER A 106 5.55 -20.78 25.40
C SER A 106 4.52 -21.92 25.56
N LEU A 107 4.14 -22.20 26.81
CA LEU A 107 3.16 -23.22 27.18
C LEU A 107 3.55 -24.67 26.79
N GLY A 108 4.85 -24.95 26.60
CA GLY A 108 5.32 -26.30 26.26
C GLY A 108 4.87 -26.78 24.88
N ARG A 109 4.44 -25.86 23.99
CA ARG A 109 4.07 -26.18 22.61
C ARG A 109 5.29 -26.67 21.83
N ALA A 110 5.07 -27.62 20.92
CA ALA A 110 6.12 -28.09 20.03
C ALA A 110 6.63 -26.94 19.14
N PRO A 111 7.96 -26.79 18.99
CA PRO A 111 8.55 -25.98 17.94
C PRO A 111 7.98 -26.32 16.56
N GLU A 112 7.58 -25.29 15.83
CA GLU A 112 7.17 -25.40 14.42
C GLU A 112 7.79 -24.23 13.67
N GLU A 113 8.05 -24.42 12.37
CA GLU A 113 8.52 -23.34 11.52
C GLU A 113 7.51 -22.19 11.54
N THR A 114 7.98 -21.01 11.93
CA THR A 114 7.15 -19.83 12.12
C THR A 114 7.91 -18.59 11.68
N LEU A 115 7.21 -17.67 11.01
CA LEU A 115 7.76 -16.36 10.70
C LEU A 115 7.96 -15.52 11.97
N THR A 116 9.10 -14.85 12.05
CA THR A 116 9.46 -13.94 13.14
C THR A 116 10.14 -12.69 12.59
N THR A 117 10.52 -11.78 13.48
CA THR A 117 11.25 -10.55 13.16
C THR A 117 12.73 -10.73 13.42
N GLU A 118 13.54 -10.46 12.41
CA GLU A 118 14.99 -10.28 12.53
C GLU A 118 15.31 -8.79 12.54
N ILE A 119 15.89 -8.29 13.61
CA ILE A 119 16.24 -6.88 13.80
C ILE A 119 17.72 -6.69 13.47
N PHE A 120 18.03 -5.74 12.60
CA PHE A 120 19.40 -5.29 12.35
C PHE A 120 19.77 -4.23 13.38
N VAL A 121 20.87 -4.45 14.11
CA VAL A 121 21.40 -3.49 15.08
C VAL A 121 22.80 -3.06 14.70
N MET A 122 23.06 -1.77 14.74
CA MET A 122 24.37 -1.18 14.43
C MET A 122 24.98 -0.58 15.71
N GLY A 123 26.26 -0.84 15.94
CA GLY A 123 26.99 -0.21 17.03
C GLY A 123 28.50 -0.28 16.84
N PRO A 124 29.27 0.51 17.62
CA PRO A 124 30.72 0.45 17.63
C PRO A 124 31.23 -0.97 17.95
N ARG A 125 32.25 -1.46 17.23
CA ARG A 125 32.78 -2.82 17.45
C ARG A 125 33.27 -3.04 18.90
N ASN A 126 33.78 -2.00 19.56
CA ASN A 126 34.14 -2.08 20.99
C ASN A 126 32.93 -2.30 21.92
N ALA A 127 31.76 -1.75 21.60
CA ALA A 127 30.52 -1.96 22.34
C ALA A 127 30.01 -3.40 22.12
N LEU A 128 30.11 -3.91 20.89
CA LEU A 128 29.77 -5.30 20.56
C LEU A 128 30.67 -6.30 21.31
N ARG A 129 31.98 -6.06 21.36
CA ARG A 129 32.93 -6.84 22.19
C ARG A 129 32.55 -6.79 23.67
N SER A 130 32.28 -5.60 24.21
CA SER A 130 31.85 -5.43 25.60
C SER A 130 30.55 -6.18 25.91
N TRP A 131 29.61 -6.23 24.96
CA TRP A 131 28.40 -7.02 25.09
C TRP A 131 28.70 -8.53 25.14
N SER A 132 29.56 -9.03 24.24
CA SER A 132 29.96 -10.44 24.21
C SER A 132 30.67 -10.88 25.49
N GLU A 133 31.65 -10.10 25.96
CA GLU A 133 32.40 -10.36 27.19
C GLU A 133 31.52 -10.26 28.44
N GLY A 134 30.56 -9.33 28.45
CA GLY A 134 29.70 -9.08 29.60
C GLY A 134 28.56 -10.08 29.77
N LEU A 135 27.93 -10.55 28.68
CA LEU A 135 26.71 -11.36 28.71
C LEU A 135 26.81 -12.62 29.60
N PRO A 136 27.91 -13.41 29.60
CA PRO A 136 28.07 -14.57 30.49
C PRO A 136 27.97 -14.23 31.98
N HIS A 137 28.28 -12.97 32.36
CA HIS A 137 28.33 -12.51 33.75
C HIS A 137 27.08 -11.75 34.20
N TRP A 138 26.07 -11.56 33.32
CA TRP A 138 24.83 -10.91 33.70
C TRP A 138 23.98 -11.76 34.66
N ASN A 139 23.16 -11.09 35.47
CA ASN A 139 22.22 -11.70 36.41
C ASN A 139 20.77 -11.21 36.18
N ASP A 140 19.79 -11.90 36.76
CA ASP A 140 18.35 -11.66 36.52
C ASP A 140 17.83 -10.33 37.09
N SER A 141 18.59 -9.68 37.98
CA SER A 141 18.26 -8.34 38.50
C SER A 141 18.67 -7.20 37.56
N THR A 142 19.37 -7.53 36.47
CA THR A 142 19.67 -6.56 35.43
C THR A 142 18.38 -6.22 34.68
N GLY A 143 18.02 -4.95 34.54
CA GLY A 143 16.86 -4.46 33.76
C GLY A 143 16.91 -4.76 32.26
N SER A 144 17.58 -5.83 31.86
CA SER A 144 17.76 -6.32 30.48
C SER A 144 17.39 -7.80 30.35
N ALA A 145 17.00 -8.45 31.46
CA ALA A 145 16.53 -9.83 31.49
C ALA A 145 15.37 -10.06 30.50
N ASN A 146 14.40 -9.15 30.48
CA ASN A 146 13.26 -9.19 29.56
C ASN A 146 13.66 -9.06 28.07
N GLY A 147 14.79 -8.41 27.78
CA GLY A 147 15.29 -8.29 26.41
C GLY A 147 15.86 -9.61 25.90
N ILE A 148 16.71 -10.28 26.69
CA ILE A 148 17.40 -11.50 26.23
C ILE A 148 16.48 -12.74 26.21
N ILE A 149 15.40 -12.77 26.99
CA ILE A 149 14.39 -13.84 26.92
C ILE A 149 13.53 -13.79 25.66
N ALA A 150 13.52 -12.65 24.97
CA ALA A 150 12.79 -12.45 23.72
C ALA A 150 13.59 -12.87 22.47
N ILE A 151 14.91 -13.04 22.60
CA ILE A 151 15.81 -13.31 21.47
C ILE A 151 15.90 -14.81 21.21
N GLU A 152 15.76 -15.22 19.96
CA GLU A 152 16.01 -16.56 19.45
C GLU A 152 17.46 -16.74 18.99
N GLU A 153 17.99 -15.82 18.20
CA GLU A 153 19.31 -15.96 17.58
C GLU A 153 20.01 -14.60 17.51
N ILE A 154 21.34 -14.60 17.58
CA ILE A 154 22.19 -13.44 17.31
C ILE A 154 23.23 -13.88 16.28
N GLY A 155 23.41 -13.12 15.21
CA GLY A 155 24.36 -13.40 14.14
C GLY A 155 24.97 -12.13 13.55
N ALA A 156 25.85 -12.28 12.56
CA ALA A 156 26.33 -11.21 11.71
C ALA A 156 25.78 -11.42 10.28
N PRO A 157 25.25 -10.40 9.60
CA PRO A 157 24.78 -10.55 8.22
C PRO A 157 25.93 -10.89 7.27
N GLU A 158 25.79 -11.98 6.53
CA GLU A 158 26.79 -12.40 5.55
C GLU A 158 26.62 -11.61 4.23
N PRO A 159 27.70 -11.34 3.45
CA PRO A 159 27.59 -10.65 2.17
C PRO A 159 26.60 -11.31 1.20
N GLU A 160 26.61 -12.65 1.13
CA GLU A 160 25.76 -13.44 0.23
C GLU A 160 24.27 -13.24 0.54
N GLU A 161 23.89 -13.08 1.81
CA GLU A 161 22.50 -12.84 2.24
C GLU A 161 21.95 -11.46 1.83
N LYS A 162 22.85 -10.53 1.47
CA LYS A 162 22.50 -9.18 1.02
C LYS A 162 22.31 -9.10 -0.49
N LEU A 163 22.84 -10.07 -1.25
CA LEU A 163 22.65 -10.12 -2.70
C LEU A 163 21.23 -10.61 -3.00
N LYS A 164 20.50 -9.87 -3.82
CA LYS A 164 19.11 -10.22 -4.20
C LYS A 164 18.99 -10.44 -5.70
N GLY A 165 18.22 -11.45 -6.06
CA GLY A 165 18.06 -11.88 -7.45
C GLY A 165 19.30 -12.55 -8.02
N GLU A 166 19.25 -12.88 -9.31
CA GLU A 166 20.39 -13.43 -10.04
C GLU A 166 21.26 -12.28 -10.55
N ILE A 167 22.49 -12.19 -10.06
CA ILE A 167 23.47 -11.22 -10.56
C ILE A 167 24.19 -11.82 -11.77
N PRO A 168 24.37 -11.07 -12.87
CA PRO A 168 25.12 -11.54 -14.03
C PRO A 168 26.51 -12.07 -13.66
N ALA A 169 26.99 -13.12 -14.35
CA ALA A 169 28.28 -13.72 -14.05
C ALA A 169 29.49 -12.84 -14.43
N SER A 170 29.30 -11.88 -15.34
CA SER A 170 30.36 -11.00 -15.84
C SER A 170 29.78 -9.72 -16.44
N GLY A 171 30.66 -8.74 -16.72
CA GLY A 171 30.29 -7.43 -17.25
C GLY A 171 30.05 -6.39 -16.15
N ASP A 172 29.82 -5.16 -16.57
CA ASP A 172 29.40 -4.07 -15.69
C ASP A 172 27.88 -4.13 -15.53
N VAL A 173 27.44 -3.97 -14.29
CA VAL A 173 26.04 -4.04 -13.88
C VAL A 173 25.69 -2.77 -13.12
N THR A 174 24.54 -2.18 -13.45
CA THR A 174 23.94 -1.11 -12.65
C THR A 174 23.20 -1.75 -11.49
N PHE A 175 23.63 -1.45 -10.27
CA PHE A 175 23.05 -1.95 -9.04
C PHE A 175 22.21 -0.88 -8.35
N GLU A 176 21.16 -1.33 -7.66
CA GLU A 176 20.58 -0.64 -6.53
C GLU A 176 21.23 -1.17 -5.24
N ALA A 177 21.96 -0.30 -4.54
CA ALA A 177 22.47 -0.55 -3.19
C ALA A 177 21.56 0.11 -2.15
N VAL A 178 21.08 -0.67 -1.20
CA VAL A 178 20.25 -0.18 -0.08
C VAL A 178 21.11 -0.12 1.18
N LEU A 179 21.21 1.06 1.78
CA LEU A 179 22.02 1.30 2.98
C LEU A 179 21.13 1.52 4.22
N HIS A 180 21.57 0.99 5.36
CA HIS A 180 21.03 1.25 6.70
C HIS A 180 21.39 2.67 7.18
N THR A 181 20.72 3.69 6.66
CA THR A 181 20.90 5.08 7.09
C THR A 181 19.73 5.96 6.68
N ASP A 182 19.37 6.90 7.55
CA ASP A 182 18.53 8.05 7.19
C ASP A 182 19.36 9.15 6.48
N GLU A 183 18.68 10.24 6.10
CA GLU A 183 19.29 11.40 5.43
C GLU A 183 20.36 12.07 6.30
N LEU A 184 20.08 12.29 7.58
CA LEU A 184 20.97 13.03 8.46
C LEU A 184 22.29 12.28 8.71
N LEU A 185 22.23 11.00 9.05
CA LEU A 185 23.39 10.15 9.22
C LEU A 185 24.08 9.83 7.89
N GLY A 186 23.27 9.71 6.82
CA GLY A 186 23.71 9.38 5.48
C GLY A 186 24.67 10.42 4.93
N GLU A 187 24.22 11.68 4.91
CA GLU A 187 25.00 12.82 4.45
C GLU A 187 26.21 13.10 5.36
N LYS A 188 26.07 12.84 6.66
CA LYS A 188 27.13 13.13 7.63
C LYS A 188 28.30 12.15 7.55
N SER A 189 28.06 10.84 7.44
CA SER A 189 29.15 9.86 7.45
C SER A 189 28.97 8.63 6.56
N ILE A 190 27.78 8.01 6.52
CA ILE A 190 27.62 6.69 5.89
C ILE A 190 27.83 6.72 4.37
N VAL A 191 27.22 7.68 3.66
CA VAL A 191 27.34 7.75 2.19
C VAL A 191 28.77 8.09 1.78
N SER A 192 29.40 9.02 2.50
CA SER A 192 30.81 9.37 2.25
C SER A 192 31.71 8.15 2.47
N ALA A 193 31.56 7.43 3.58
CA ALA A 193 32.34 6.23 3.85
C ALA A 193 32.13 5.12 2.81
N PHE A 194 30.88 4.91 2.36
CA PHE A 194 30.57 3.95 1.32
C PHE A 194 31.24 4.32 -0.01
N ARG A 195 31.21 5.60 -0.40
CA ARG A 195 31.91 6.09 -1.59
C ARG A 195 33.42 5.85 -1.51
N HIS A 196 34.05 6.13 -0.37
CA HIS A 196 35.50 5.86 -0.18
C HIS A 196 35.81 4.36 -0.20
N TYR A 197 34.94 3.53 0.37
CA TYR A 197 35.05 2.08 0.32
C TYR A 197 35.00 1.56 -1.12
N LEU A 198 34.01 2.00 -1.91
CA LEU A 198 33.90 1.64 -3.33
C LEU A 198 35.10 2.12 -4.14
N ALA A 199 35.61 3.32 -3.89
CA ALA A 199 36.82 3.82 -4.55
C ALA A 199 38.04 2.92 -4.26
N SER A 200 38.13 2.33 -3.06
CA SER A 200 39.19 1.35 -2.73
C SER A 200 39.05 0.03 -3.48
N LEU A 201 37.86 -0.28 -4.00
CA LEU A 201 37.60 -1.40 -4.89
C LEU A 201 37.80 -1.04 -6.38
N GLY A 202 38.17 0.21 -6.69
CA GLY A 202 38.29 0.72 -8.05
C GLY A 202 36.96 1.13 -8.69
N ILE A 203 35.89 1.26 -7.90
CA ILE A 203 34.55 1.65 -8.38
C ILE A 203 34.37 3.16 -8.18
N ASN A 204 34.07 3.87 -9.27
CA ASN A 204 33.72 5.29 -9.22
C ASN A 204 32.20 5.44 -9.13
N ALA A 205 31.70 5.83 -7.96
CA ALA A 205 30.27 6.03 -7.71
C ALA A 205 30.04 7.45 -7.14
N PRO A 206 29.55 8.41 -7.95
CA PRO A 206 29.34 9.80 -7.54
C PRO A 206 28.34 9.97 -6.37
N MET A 207 27.35 9.08 -6.28
CA MET A 207 26.24 9.07 -5.30
C MET A 207 25.17 10.15 -5.49
N ASP A 208 25.16 10.83 -6.64
CA ASP A 208 24.19 11.91 -6.92
C ASP A 208 22.75 11.38 -7.06
N LYS A 209 22.60 10.19 -7.64
CA LYS A 209 21.32 9.49 -7.81
C LYS A 209 21.01 8.64 -6.57
N ARG A 210 20.48 9.29 -5.53
CA ARG A 210 20.08 8.63 -4.28
C ARG A 210 18.74 9.13 -3.74
N PHE A 211 18.06 8.28 -2.99
CA PHE A 211 16.83 8.61 -2.28
C PHE A 211 16.90 8.20 -0.82
N TYR A 212 16.35 9.04 0.06
CA TYR A 212 16.12 8.69 1.46
C TYR A 212 14.64 8.43 1.70
N ALA A 213 14.33 7.28 2.29
CA ALA A 213 12.97 6.97 2.71
C ALA A 213 12.98 6.03 3.91
N GLY A 214 12.40 6.50 5.02
CA GLY A 214 12.20 5.76 6.26
C GLY A 214 13.40 4.93 6.70
N GLY A 215 14.49 5.61 7.07
CA GLY A 215 15.70 4.99 7.63
C GLY A 215 16.60 4.25 6.62
N LEU A 216 16.25 4.28 5.32
CA LEU A 216 17.05 3.71 4.26
C LEU A 216 17.55 4.79 3.29
N CYS A 217 18.74 4.55 2.74
CA CYS A 217 19.28 5.27 1.59
C CYS A 217 19.39 4.30 0.42
N PHE A 218 18.76 4.63 -0.69
CA PHE A 218 18.81 3.88 -1.94
C PHE A 218 19.77 4.57 -2.89
N VAL A 219 20.73 3.83 -3.43
CA VAL A 219 21.84 4.38 -4.20
C VAL A 219 21.98 3.59 -5.50
N GLU A 220 21.98 4.30 -6.62
CA GLU A 220 22.37 3.73 -7.90
C GLU A 220 23.90 3.75 -8.04
N LEU A 221 24.49 2.63 -8.48
CA LEU A 221 25.91 2.55 -8.82
C LEU A 221 26.17 1.52 -9.92
N THR A 222 27.11 1.80 -10.82
CA THR A 222 27.55 0.85 -11.84
C THR A 222 28.90 0.24 -11.45
N ALA A 223 28.99 -1.09 -11.44
CA ALA A 223 30.21 -1.81 -11.05
C ALA A 223 30.32 -3.18 -11.75
N PRO A 224 31.54 -3.74 -11.87
CA PRO A 224 31.74 -5.11 -12.33
C PRO A 224 30.98 -6.13 -11.48
N ALA A 225 30.29 -7.08 -12.12
CA ALA A 225 29.44 -8.04 -11.42
C ALA A 225 30.19 -8.92 -10.39
N ASN A 226 31.45 -9.25 -10.69
CA ASN A 226 32.32 -10.02 -9.80
C ASN A 226 32.77 -9.28 -8.53
N LEU A 227 32.41 -8.00 -8.37
CA LEU A 227 32.64 -7.22 -7.15
C LEU A 227 31.42 -7.17 -6.23
N ALA A 228 30.28 -7.78 -6.60
CA ALA A 228 29.04 -7.75 -5.82
C ALA A 228 29.24 -8.17 -4.34
N ASP A 229 29.91 -9.29 -4.08
CA ASP A 229 30.20 -9.75 -2.71
C ASP A 229 31.05 -8.75 -1.92
N LYS A 230 32.03 -8.11 -2.59
CA LYS A 230 32.89 -7.10 -1.97
C LYS A 230 32.11 -5.84 -1.66
N ILE A 231 31.19 -5.43 -2.53
CA ILE A 231 30.28 -4.29 -2.27
C ILE A 231 29.40 -4.62 -1.05
N ALA A 232 28.80 -5.81 -1.02
CA ALA A 232 27.96 -6.30 0.08
C ALA A 232 28.69 -6.47 1.42
N THR A 233 30.02 -6.58 1.40
CA THR A 233 30.86 -6.62 2.61
C THR A 233 30.79 -5.30 3.41
N PHE A 234 30.46 -4.17 2.79
CA PHE A 234 30.24 -2.92 3.52
C PHE A 234 29.10 -3.10 4.53
N THR A 235 29.38 -2.83 5.82
CA THR A 235 28.50 -3.27 6.90
C THR A 235 27.10 -2.64 6.83
N ALA A 236 26.99 -1.40 6.35
CA ALA A 236 25.71 -0.71 6.22
C ALA A 236 24.91 -1.13 4.98
N VAL A 237 25.48 -1.90 4.03
CA VAL A 237 24.71 -2.47 2.92
C VAL A 237 23.71 -3.46 3.51
N ARG A 238 22.43 -3.17 3.31
CA ARG A 238 21.28 -4.00 3.65
C ARG A 238 20.97 -4.99 2.53
N ALA A 239 20.95 -4.49 1.30
CA ALA A 239 20.65 -5.26 0.11
C ALA A 239 21.40 -4.68 -1.11
N LEU A 240 21.74 -5.55 -2.05
CA LEU A 240 22.33 -5.20 -3.34
C LEU A 240 21.66 -6.04 -4.43
N ARG A 241 21.15 -5.39 -5.48
CA ARG A 241 20.48 -6.06 -6.60
C ARG A 241 20.72 -5.37 -7.91
N GLU A 242 20.62 -6.10 -9.01
CA GLU A 242 20.57 -5.50 -10.34
C GLU A 242 19.39 -4.51 -10.44
N MET A 243 19.66 -3.35 -11.03
CA MET A 243 18.64 -2.32 -11.26
C MET A 243 17.59 -2.85 -12.25
N PRO A 244 16.31 -2.90 -11.87
CA PRO A 244 15.28 -3.38 -12.78
C PRO A 244 15.03 -2.40 -13.93
N THR A 245 14.51 -2.93 -15.04
CA THR A 245 14.06 -2.10 -16.17
C THR A 245 12.72 -1.44 -15.87
N LEU A 246 12.47 -0.25 -16.42
CA LEU A 246 11.16 0.39 -16.32
C LEU A 246 10.16 -0.35 -17.21
N ARG A 247 8.99 -0.68 -16.67
CA ARG A 247 7.88 -1.28 -17.42
C ARG A 247 7.20 -0.19 -18.23
N ILE A 248 7.39 -0.26 -19.54
CA ILE A 248 6.59 0.50 -20.50
C ILE A 248 6.22 -0.46 -21.65
N LEU A 249 5.00 -0.33 -22.17
CA LEU A 249 4.54 -0.94 -23.45
C LEU A 249 4.43 -2.48 -23.51
N ARG A 250 3.64 -3.12 -22.63
CA ARG A 250 3.09 -4.48 -22.86
C ARG A 250 1.75 -4.68 -22.15
N PRO A 251 0.82 -5.50 -22.68
CA PRO A 251 0.89 -6.26 -23.93
C PRO A 251 0.67 -5.40 -25.19
N THR A 252 1.35 -5.74 -26.28
CA THR A 252 1.01 -5.15 -27.60
C THR A 252 -0.25 -5.82 -28.13
N VAL A 253 -1.42 -5.25 -27.86
CA VAL A 253 -2.67 -5.73 -28.47
C VAL A 253 -2.76 -5.19 -29.89
N ARG A 254 -2.38 -6.01 -30.88
CA ARG A 254 -2.59 -5.70 -32.30
C ARG A 254 -3.89 -6.34 -32.74
N ALA A 255 -4.92 -5.54 -33.01
CA ALA A 255 -6.12 -5.98 -33.71
C ALA A 255 -6.09 -5.43 -35.14
N ALA A 256 -6.73 -6.15 -36.08
CA ALA A 256 -6.96 -5.59 -37.41
C ALA A 256 -7.76 -4.29 -37.27
N ALA A 257 -7.38 -3.25 -38.01
CA ALA A 257 -8.09 -1.98 -38.00
C ALA A 257 -9.52 -2.21 -38.53
N THR A 258 -10.49 -2.31 -37.62
CA THR A 258 -11.90 -2.33 -37.97
C THR A 258 -12.30 -0.88 -38.26
N PRO A 259 -12.91 -0.57 -39.42
CA PRO A 259 -13.41 0.78 -39.70
C PRO A 259 -14.35 1.20 -38.58
N SER A 260 -13.91 2.16 -37.76
CA SER A 260 -14.74 2.74 -36.71
C SER A 260 -15.32 4.06 -37.24
N PRO A 261 -16.58 4.40 -36.91
CA PRO A 261 -17.11 5.71 -37.23
C PRO A 261 -16.20 6.80 -36.62
N PRO A 262 -16.06 7.96 -37.27
CA PRO A 262 -15.23 9.03 -36.73
C PRO A 262 -15.79 9.48 -35.37
N ILE A 263 -14.91 9.68 -34.40
CA ILE A 263 -15.31 10.20 -33.09
C ILE A 263 -15.46 11.72 -33.12
N GLU A 264 -16.40 12.22 -32.34
CA GLU A 264 -16.58 13.65 -32.09
C GLU A 264 -16.12 13.99 -30.67
N TYR A 265 -15.15 14.89 -30.57
CA TYR A 265 -14.66 15.39 -29.29
C TYR A 265 -15.72 16.31 -28.65
N PRO A 266 -15.98 16.21 -27.33
CA PRO A 266 -16.90 17.13 -26.66
C PRO A 266 -16.41 18.58 -26.80
N SER A 267 -17.32 19.52 -26.98
CA SER A 267 -16.98 20.96 -26.98
C SER A 267 -16.96 21.58 -25.59
N GLN A 268 -17.52 20.86 -24.61
CA GLN A 268 -17.69 21.34 -23.25
C GLN A 268 -16.39 21.22 -22.45
N PRO A 269 -16.10 22.17 -21.55
CA PRO A 269 -14.99 22.02 -20.62
C PRO A 269 -15.21 20.85 -19.66
N ALA A 270 -14.18 20.44 -18.92
CA ALA A 270 -14.32 19.45 -17.86
C ALA A 270 -15.44 19.84 -16.88
N MET A 271 -16.08 18.84 -16.27
CA MET A 271 -17.20 19.03 -15.34
C MET A 271 -16.79 19.88 -14.14
N ASP A 272 -15.69 19.53 -13.49
CA ASP A 272 -15.07 20.31 -12.41
C ASP A 272 -13.59 20.55 -12.73
N ARG A 273 -13.24 21.82 -12.92
CA ARG A 273 -11.86 22.26 -13.23
C ARG A 273 -11.01 22.51 -11.98
N THR A 274 -11.62 22.43 -10.79
CA THR A 274 -10.91 22.69 -9.53
C THR A 274 -10.14 21.47 -9.04
N ILE A 275 -10.57 20.27 -9.44
CA ILE A 275 -9.91 19.00 -9.13
C ILE A 275 -8.50 18.99 -9.76
N GLN A 276 -7.47 18.90 -8.92
CA GLN A 276 -6.09 18.83 -9.36
C GLN A 276 -5.72 17.38 -9.68
N VAL A 277 -5.46 17.08 -10.96
CA VAL A 277 -5.11 15.72 -11.42
C VAL A 277 -3.74 15.73 -12.07
N ALA A 278 -2.89 14.75 -11.74
CA ALA A 278 -1.63 14.49 -12.44
C ALA A 278 -1.61 13.11 -13.10
N ILE A 279 -1.12 13.05 -14.34
CA ILE A 279 -0.66 11.83 -15.00
C ILE A 279 0.84 11.95 -15.21
N PHE A 280 1.61 10.94 -14.78
CA PHE A 280 3.04 10.85 -15.05
C PHE A 280 3.28 9.77 -16.13
N ASP A 281 3.68 10.20 -17.33
CA ASP A 281 3.84 9.28 -18.48
C ASP A 281 4.79 9.85 -19.57
N GLY A 282 4.68 9.40 -20.82
CA GLY A 282 5.56 9.75 -21.95
C GLY A 282 5.23 11.05 -22.70
N GLY A 283 4.29 11.86 -22.22
CA GLY A 283 3.96 13.18 -22.78
C GLY A 283 2.79 13.17 -23.78
N LEU A 284 2.41 14.37 -24.24
CA LEU A 284 1.38 14.59 -25.25
C LEU A 284 1.94 15.44 -26.40
N PRO A 285 1.48 15.25 -27.66
CA PRO A 285 1.79 16.16 -28.75
C PRO A 285 1.20 17.56 -28.53
N ASP A 286 1.94 18.58 -28.97
CA ASP A 286 1.42 19.95 -29.02
C ASP A 286 0.19 20.02 -29.93
N ASN A 287 -0.83 20.77 -29.51
CA ASN A 287 -2.10 20.95 -30.24
C ASN A 287 -2.94 19.68 -30.47
N HIS A 288 -2.67 18.60 -29.73
CA HIS A 288 -3.53 17.41 -29.76
C HIS A 288 -4.96 17.74 -29.27
N PRO A 289 -6.06 17.17 -29.80
CA PRO A 289 -7.43 17.49 -29.36
C PRO A 289 -7.67 17.35 -27.84
N LEU A 290 -6.98 16.42 -27.20
CA LEU A 290 -7.02 16.23 -25.74
C LEU A 290 -6.54 17.46 -24.95
N THR A 291 -5.77 18.37 -25.55
CA THR A 291 -5.30 19.58 -24.86
C THR A 291 -6.43 20.56 -24.51
N SER A 292 -7.66 20.27 -24.94
CA SER A 292 -8.88 20.93 -24.45
C SER A 292 -9.17 20.64 -22.96
N TRP A 293 -8.63 19.53 -22.43
CA TRP A 293 -8.79 19.10 -21.03
C TRP A 293 -7.47 18.71 -20.35
N ALA A 294 -6.41 18.48 -21.12
CA ALA A 294 -5.10 18.10 -20.63
C ALA A 294 -4.06 19.21 -20.85
N THR A 295 -3.23 19.48 -19.85
CA THR A 295 -2.11 20.42 -19.98
C THR A 295 -0.80 19.65 -19.96
N PRO A 296 -0.04 19.58 -21.07
CA PRO A 296 1.25 18.91 -21.08
C PRO A 296 2.33 19.74 -20.37
N PHE A 297 3.18 19.08 -19.59
CA PHE A 297 4.35 19.64 -18.92
C PHE A 297 5.57 18.74 -19.15
N ASP A 298 6.69 19.36 -19.51
CA ASP A 298 8.00 18.71 -19.48
C ASP A 298 8.60 18.85 -18.07
N THR A 299 9.04 17.74 -17.48
CA THR A 299 9.68 17.76 -16.17
C THR A 299 11.15 18.17 -16.26
N THR A 300 11.75 18.54 -15.12
CA THR A 300 13.13 19.04 -15.09
C THR A 300 14.10 17.97 -15.59
N GLY A 301 14.95 18.34 -16.56
CA GLY A 301 15.97 17.46 -17.11
C GLY A 301 15.43 16.38 -18.04
N VAL A 302 14.17 16.46 -18.49
CA VAL A 302 13.61 15.53 -19.48
C VAL A 302 14.18 15.82 -20.87
N GLY A 303 14.68 14.78 -21.53
CA GLY A 303 15.31 14.83 -22.84
C GLY A 303 14.32 14.86 -24.01
N GLY A 304 14.77 14.34 -25.16
CA GLY A 304 13.97 14.26 -26.38
C GLY A 304 12.70 13.41 -26.22
N SER A 305 11.73 13.62 -27.09
CA SER A 305 10.50 12.82 -27.09
C SER A 305 10.59 11.62 -28.02
N HIS A 306 10.05 10.49 -27.59
CA HIS A 306 9.88 9.30 -28.44
C HIS A 306 8.42 9.06 -28.80
N GLU A 307 8.16 8.62 -30.03
CA GLU A 307 6.80 8.43 -30.54
C GLU A 307 5.99 7.43 -29.72
N GLU A 308 6.55 6.26 -29.41
CA GLU A 308 5.85 5.22 -28.64
C GLU A 308 5.55 5.65 -27.19
N LEU A 309 6.45 6.44 -26.58
CA LEU A 309 6.22 7.00 -25.25
C LEU A 309 5.08 8.04 -25.29
N ARG A 310 5.05 8.91 -26.31
CA ARG A 310 3.94 9.84 -26.53
C ARG A 310 2.63 9.13 -26.84
N ARG A 311 2.67 8.06 -27.63
CA ARG A 311 1.52 7.19 -27.92
C ARG A 311 0.92 6.65 -26.63
N HIS A 312 1.76 6.10 -25.76
CA HIS A 312 1.34 5.63 -24.44
C HIS A 312 0.76 6.77 -23.59
N GLY A 313 1.42 7.94 -23.56
CA GLY A 313 0.93 9.12 -22.84
C GLY A 313 -0.45 9.60 -23.31
N VAL A 314 -0.69 9.62 -24.63
CA VAL A 314 -2.02 9.92 -25.22
C VAL A 314 -3.04 8.87 -24.82
N HIS A 315 -2.72 7.58 -24.92
CA HIS A 315 -3.63 6.49 -24.59
C HIS A 315 -4.04 6.51 -23.10
N VAL A 316 -3.07 6.70 -22.20
CA VAL A 316 -3.30 6.82 -20.74
C VAL A 316 -4.18 8.03 -20.43
N THR A 317 -3.92 9.17 -21.07
CA THR A 317 -4.71 10.39 -20.89
C THR A 317 -6.13 10.23 -21.45
N SER A 318 -6.28 9.58 -22.61
CA SER A 318 -7.59 9.22 -23.17
C SER A 318 -8.38 8.33 -22.23
N ALA A 319 -7.75 7.32 -21.62
CA ALA A 319 -8.40 6.43 -20.66
C ALA A 319 -8.87 7.17 -19.40
N PHE A 320 -8.10 8.14 -18.89
CA PHE A 320 -8.55 9.00 -17.78
C PHE A 320 -9.71 9.91 -18.17
N LEU A 321 -9.69 10.52 -19.35
CA LEU A 321 -10.72 11.48 -19.76
C LEU A 321 -12.04 10.76 -20.11
N PHE A 322 -11.95 9.65 -20.85
CA PHE A 322 -13.11 9.02 -21.49
C PHE A 322 -13.40 7.59 -21.03
N GLY A 323 -12.45 6.93 -20.36
CA GLY A 323 -12.51 5.48 -20.11
C GLY A 323 -12.35 4.70 -21.42
N HIS A 324 -12.84 3.46 -21.44
CA HIS A 324 -12.97 2.72 -22.69
C HIS A 324 -13.96 3.40 -23.63
N ILE A 325 -13.52 3.76 -24.84
CA ILE A 325 -14.38 4.40 -25.82
C ILE A 325 -15.29 3.37 -26.50
N ASP A 326 -16.60 3.55 -26.37
CA ASP A 326 -17.60 2.83 -27.15
C ASP A 326 -17.88 3.62 -28.44
N PRO A 327 -17.46 3.13 -29.63
CA PRO A 327 -17.60 3.87 -30.89
C PRO A 327 -19.07 4.08 -31.31
N THR A 328 -20.02 3.42 -30.64
CA THR A 328 -21.46 3.59 -30.90
C THR A 328 -22.07 4.75 -30.13
N LYS A 329 -21.31 5.39 -29.24
CA LYS A 329 -21.78 6.47 -28.36
C LYS A 329 -20.89 7.71 -28.51
N PRO A 330 -21.44 8.91 -28.27
CA PRO A 330 -20.61 10.11 -28.19
C PRO A 330 -19.65 10.00 -27.00
N LEU A 331 -18.47 10.63 -27.14
CA LEU A 331 -17.51 10.72 -26.05
C LEU A 331 -18.15 11.45 -24.85
N PRO A 332 -17.99 10.93 -23.63
CA PRO A 332 -18.53 11.58 -22.46
C PRO A 332 -17.76 12.88 -22.17
N ARG A 333 -18.44 13.88 -21.60
CA ARG A 333 -17.77 15.05 -21.01
C ARG A 333 -16.79 14.57 -19.93
N PRO A 334 -15.50 14.97 -19.96
CA PRO A 334 -14.55 14.64 -18.90
C PRO A 334 -14.97 15.18 -17.54
N TYR A 335 -14.72 14.43 -16.47
CA TYR A 335 -15.05 14.87 -15.11
C TYR A 335 -14.12 15.95 -14.59
N ALA A 336 -12.82 15.85 -14.91
CA ALA A 336 -11.79 16.80 -14.49
C ALA A 336 -10.82 17.09 -15.63
N SER A 337 -10.15 18.24 -15.54
CA SER A 337 -8.94 18.52 -16.33
C SER A 337 -7.73 17.78 -15.73
N VAL A 338 -6.66 17.62 -16.50
CA VAL A 338 -5.47 16.89 -16.04
C VAL A 338 -4.17 17.56 -16.47
N ASP A 339 -3.20 17.60 -15.57
CA ASP A 339 -1.83 17.96 -15.87
C ASP A 339 -1.06 16.69 -16.25
N HIS A 340 -0.55 16.64 -17.47
CA HIS A 340 0.23 15.51 -17.97
C HIS A 340 1.71 15.83 -17.89
N TYR A 341 2.42 15.21 -16.96
CA TYR A 341 3.85 15.37 -16.76
C TYR A 341 4.62 14.31 -17.54
N ARG A 342 5.43 14.76 -18.51
CA ARG A 342 6.37 13.89 -19.22
C ARG A 342 7.55 13.60 -18.32
N VAL A 343 7.68 12.33 -17.91
CA VAL A 343 8.76 11.85 -17.02
C VAL A 343 9.68 10.84 -17.67
N VAL A 344 9.32 10.33 -18.85
CA VAL A 344 10.11 9.37 -19.63
C VAL A 344 10.55 10.00 -20.96
N ASP A 345 11.82 9.85 -21.28
CA ASP A 345 12.52 10.47 -22.41
C ASP A 345 13.51 9.56 -23.13
N THR A 346 13.76 8.36 -22.63
CA THR A 346 14.58 7.33 -23.27
C THR A 346 13.82 6.00 -23.31
N ASP A 347 14.19 5.13 -24.25
CA ASP A 347 13.70 3.75 -24.24
C ASP A 347 14.28 3.04 -23.00
N PRO A 348 13.44 2.58 -22.05
CA PRO A 348 13.95 1.96 -20.84
C PRO A 348 14.74 0.68 -21.03
N SER A 349 14.62 0.03 -22.19
CA SER A 349 15.45 -1.13 -22.53
C SER A 349 16.89 -0.77 -22.86
N GLN A 350 17.15 0.50 -23.15
CA GLN A 350 18.45 1.04 -23.53
C GLN A 350 19.11 1.87 -22.42
N ASP A 351 18.40 2.10 -21.31
CA ASP A 351 18.82 3.01 -20.25
C ASP A 351 18.39 2.51 -18.85
N PRO A 352 19.12 1.54 -18.27
CA PRO A 352 18.85 1.04 -16.92
C PRO A 352 18.97 2.13 -15.83
N GLU A 353 19.82 3.14 -16.06
CA GLU A 353 20.03 4.28 -15.14
C GLU A 353 18.85 5.28 -15.16
N GLY A 354 18.01 5.24 -16.20
CA GLY A 354 16.83 6.09 -16.32
C GLY A 354 15.76 5.84 -15.26
N LEU A 355 15.80 4.70 -14.55
CA LEU A 355 14.80 4.35 -13.54
C LEU A 355 14.74 5.36 -12.38
N TYR A 356 15.90 5.76 -11.86
CA TYR A 356 15.97 6.71 -10.75
C TYR A 356 15.71 8.14 -11.21
N GLU A 357 16.05 8.48 -12.44
CA GLU A 357 15.72 9.79 -13.03
C GLU A 357 14.21 9.99 -13.16
N VAL A 358 13.49 8.96 -13.62
CA VAL A 358 12.02 8.99 -13.69
C VAL A 358 11.41 9.15 -12.29
N LEU A 359 11.87 8.37 -11.30
CA LEU A 359 11.40 8.51 -9.91
C LEU A 359 11.67 9.92 -9.38
N TYR A 360 12.86 10.48 -9.65
CA TYR A 360 13.24 11.82 -9.24
C TYR A 360 12.28 12.87 -9.82
N ARG A 361 11.98 12.80 -11.12
CA ARG A 361 11.05 13.73 -11.80
C ARG A 361 9.65 13.68 -11.20
N ILE A 362 9.15 12.47 -10.90
CA ILE A 362 7.85 12.29 -10.22
C ILE A 362 7.90 12.89 -8.82
N ASP A 363 8.94 12.55 -8.05
CA ASP A 363 9.10 12.99 -6.67
C ASP A 363 9.16 14.52 -6.55
N GLN A 364 9.99 15.18 -7.36
CA GLN A 364 10.09 16.63 -7.40
C GLN A 364 8.76 17.30 -7.76
N THR A 365 7.98 16.69 -8.67
CA THR A 365 6.67 17.24 -9.03
C THR A 365 5.69 17.15 -7.86
N LEU A 366 5.65 15.99 -7.18
CA LEU A 366 4.77 15.77 -6.02
C LEU A 366 5.17 16.60 -4.79
N LEU A 367 6.44 16.97 -4.64
CA LEU A 367 6.92 17.89 -3.61
C LEU A 367 6.51 19.34 -3.88
N ASN A 368 6.48 19.75 -5.14
CA ASN A 368 6.20 21.13 -5.54
C ASN A 368 4.70 21.43 -5.69
N LYS A 369 3.87 20.42 -5.96
CA LYS A 369 2.44 20.60 -6.17
C LYS A 369 1.63 19.45 -5.54
N GLN A 370 0.61 19.82 -4.78
CA GLN A 370 -0.38 18.87 -4.28
C GLN A 370 -1.46 18.59 -5.34
N PHE A 371 -1.80 17.31 -5.51
CA PHE A 371 -2.88 16.86 -6.38
C PHE A 371 -3.95 16.12 -5.58
N ASP A 372 -5.22 16.23 -6.00
CA ASP A 372 -6.30 15.40 -5.49
C ASP A 372 -6.16 13.97 -6.03
N LEU A 373 -5.82 13.85 -7.32
CA LEU A 373 -5.76 12.57 -8.03
C LEU A 373 -4.43 12.41 -8.76
N VAL A 374 -3.83 11.22 -8.69
CA VAL A 374 -2.56 10.92 -9.37
C VAL A 374 -2.64 9.56 -10.05
N ASN A 375 -2.24 9.46 -11.31
CA ASN A 375 -2.05 8.18 -11.98
C ASN A 375 -0.58 7.92 -12.30
N ILE A 376 -0.13 6.70 -11.99
CA ILE A 376 1.19 6.19 -12.37
C ILE A 376 0.99 4.86 -13.11
N SER A 377 1.08 4.90 -14.44
CA SER A 377 0.90 3.74 -15.33
C SER A 377 2.24 3.09 -15.74
N LEU A 378 3.30 3.36 -14.98
CA LEU A 378 4.68 2.92 -15.19
C LEU A 378 5.36 2.58 -13.85
N GLY A 379 6.55 2.00 -13.89
CA GLY A 379 7.32 1.67 -12.70
C GLY A 379 8.31 0.53 -12.97
N PRO A 380 9.10 0.09 -11.99
CA PRO A 380 10.00 -1.05 -12.19
C PRO A 380 9.26 -2.30 -12.65
N ARG A 381 9.81 -3.04 -13.62
CA ARG A 381 9.36 -4.39 -13.99
C ARG A 381 9.98 -5.41 -13.03
N LEU A 382 9.65 -5.28 -11.75
CA LEU A 382 10.17 -6.11 -10.67
C LEU A 382 9.00 -6.58 -9.80
N PRO A 383 8.73 -7.89 -9.71
CA PRO A 383 7.79 -8.44 -8.73
C PRO A 383 8.19 -8.01 -7.32
N ILE A 384 7.21 -7.75 -6.47
CA ILE A 384 7.49 -7.32 -5.10
C ILE A 384 8.12 -8.44 -4.26
N GLU A 385 8.97 -8.05 -3.32
CA GLU A 385 9.54 -8.92 -2.28
C GLU A 385 8.91 -8.58 -0.93
N ASP A 386 8.78 -9.56 -0.04
CA ASP A 386 8.13 -9.32 1.26
C ASP A 386 9.11 -8.77 2.31
N ASP A 387 10.40 -9.09 2.18
CA ASP A 387 11.46 -8.83 3.16
C ASP A 387 12.27 -7.54 2.89
N ASP A 388 12.14 -6.93 1.71
CA ASP A 388 12.78 -5.67 1.35
C ASP A 388 11.85 -4.75 0.52
N VAL A 389 11.92 -3.44 0.76
CA VAL A 389 11.11 -2.42 0.08
C VAL A 389 11.94 -1.75 -1.01
N HIS A 390 11.38 -1.56 -2.20
CA HIS A 390 12.04 -0.86 -3.30
C HIS A 390 11.94 0.66 -3.16
N ALA A 391 12.94 1.41 -3.67
CA ALA A 391 13.00 2.86 -3.59
C ALA A 391 11.70 3.55 -4.05
N TRP A 392 11.20 3.15 -5.23
CA TRP A 392 9.92 3.62 -5.78
C TRP A 392 8.74 3.49 -4.81
N THR A 393 8.55 2.32 -4.18
CA THR A 393 7.47 2.13 -3.20
C THR A 393 7.72 3.03 -1.98
N ALA A 394 8.93 3.01 -1.43
CA ALA A 394 9.25 3.78 -0.22
C ALA A 394 9.06 5.30 -0.40
N VAL A 395 9.51 5.86 -1.52
CA VAL A 395 9.39 7.28 -1.84
C VAL A 395 7.95 7.67 -2.10
N LEU A 396 7.25 6.98 -3.01
CA LEU A 396 5.89 7.34 -3.39
C LEU A 396 4.90 7.16 -2.24
N ASP A 397 5.05 6.10 -1.44
CA ASP A 397 4.13 5.86 -0.32
C ASP A 397 4.29 6.92 0.79
N ASP A 398 5.50 7.45 1.02
CA ASP A 398 5.70 8.61 1.91
C ASP A 398 4.99 9.86 1.38
N ARG A 399 5.05 10.15 0.07
CA ARG A 399 4.32 11.28 -0.53
C ARG A 399 2.81 11.12 -0.41
N PHE A 400 2.29 9.92 -0.68
CA PHE A 400 0.86 9.64 -0.63
C PHE A 400 0.32 9.51 0.80
N ALA A 401 1.16 9.19 1.79
CA ALA A 401 0.78 9.17 3.20
C ALA A 401 0.48 10.58 3.75
N ARG A 402 1.21 11.60 3.29
CA ARG A 402 1.20 12.97 3.86
C ARG A 402 0.09 13.87 3.31
N ASN A 403 -0.41 13.58 2.12
CA ASN A 403 -1.36 14.45 1.40
C ASN A 403 -2.74 13.80 1.30
N ASP A 404 -3.81 14.59 1.11
CA ASP A 404 -5.14 14.06 0.76
C ASP A 404 -5.24 13.77 -0.74
N THR A 405 -4.43 12.82 -1.21
CA THR A 405 -4.35 12.40 -2.62
C THR A 405 -4.85 10.97 -2.81
N LEU A 406 -5.70 10.71 -3.80
CA LEU A 406 -5.98 9.36 -4.24
C LEU A 406 -5.13 9.04 -5.47
N ALA A 407 -4.16 8.14 -5.30
CA ALA A 407 -3.29 7.68 -6.36
C ALA A 407 -3.70 6.29 -6.87
N THR A 408 -3.61 6.07 -8.19
CA THR A 408 -3.75 4.76 -8.83
C THR A 408 -2.45 4.33 -9.49
N ILE A 409 -2.07 3.07 -9.28
CA ILE A 409 -0.84 2.46 -9.79
C ILE A 409 -1.21 1.16 -10.51
N ALA A 410 -0.81 1.02 -11.77
CA ALA A 410 -0.99 -0.22 -12.52
C ALA A 410 -0.20 -1.37 -11.87
N VAL A 411 -0.79 -2.58 -11.74
CA VAL A 411 -0.11 -3.72 -11.07
C VAL A 411 0.99 -4.41 -11.87
N GLY A 412 1.08 -4.14 -13.17
CA GLY A 412 1.99 -4.84 -14.06
C GLY A 412 1.27 -5.87 -14.93
N ASN A 413 1.96 -6.29 -15.99
CA ASN A 413 1.39 -7.11 -17.07
C ASN A 413 2.11 -8.46 -17.22
N ASP A 414 2.66 -9.00 -16.11
CA ASP A 414 3.41 -10.26 -16.09
C ASP A 414 2.60 -11.41 -15.45
N GLY A 415 1.27 -11.32 -15.40
CA GLY A 415 0.35 -12.29 -14.78
C GLY A 415 0.42 -13.73 -15.32
N GLU A 416 1.03 -13.93 -16.49
CA GLU A 416 1.25 -15.25 -17.12
C GLU A 416 2.65 -15.83 -16.87
N ARG A 417 3.51 -15.14 -16.10
CA ARG A 417 4.83 -15.66 -15.71
C ARG A 417 4.71 -16.75 -14.63
N ASP A 418 5.83 -17.38 -14.30
CA ASP A 418 5.88 -18.51 -13.36
C ASP A 418 5.38 -18.10 -11.96
N ALA A 419 4.26 -18.67 -11.53
CA ALA A 419 3.66 -18.44 -10.23
C ALA A 419 4.45 -19.08 -9.08
N THR A 420 5.14 -20.20 -9.34
CA THR A 420 5.95 -20.92 -8.34
C THR A 420 7.15 -20.08 -7.91
N LEU A 421 7.74 -19.35 -8.86
CA LEU A 421 8.83 -18.42 -8.63
C LEU A 421 8.35 -17.01 -8.24
N GLY A 422 7.04 -16.79 -8.15
CA GLY A 422 6.45 -15.48 -7.83
C GLY A 422 6.60 -14.42 -8.92
N PHE A 423 6.96 -14.79 -10.15
CA PHE A 423 7.22 -13.85 -11.24
C PHE A 423 5.94 -13.22 -11.82
N ASN A 424 4.77 -13.76 -11.49
CA ASN A 424 3.47 -13.21 -11.86
C ASN A 424 2.89 -12.24 -10.82
N ARG A 425 3.59 -12.04 -9.69
CA ARG A 425 3.14 -11.13 -8.63
C ARG A 425 3.04 -9.69 -9.14
N ILE A 426 2.27 -8.89 -8.42
CA ILE A 426 2.22 -7.44 -8.60
C ILE A 426 3.64 -6.85 -8.59
N GLN A 427 3.83 -5.79 -9.36
CA GLN A 427 5.14 -5.18 -9.59
C GLN A 427 5.28 -3.86 -8.83
N VAL A 428 6.50 -3.54 -8.42
CA VAL A 428 6.83 -2.24 -7.82
C VAL A 428 6.34 -1.08 -8.71
N PRO A 429 5.74 -0.01 -8.18
CA PRO A 429 5.42 0.26 -6.77
C PRO A 429 3.94 -0.02 -6.41
N SER A 430 3.30 -1.00 -7.05
CA SER A 430 1.87 -1.27 -6.78
C SER A 430 1.60 -1.85 -5.38
N ASP A 431 2.64 -2.16 -4.62
CA ASP A 431 2.55 -2.52 -3.20
C ASP A 431 2.39 -1.33 -2.25
N CYS A 432 2.42 -0.08 -2.72
CA CYS A 432 2.13 1.09 -1.88
C CYS A 432 0.79 0.92 -1.14
N VAL A 433 0.78 1.16 0.18
CA VAL A 433 -0.45 1.03 0.97
C VAL A 433 -1.34 2.26 0.81
N ASN A 434 -0.75 3.46 0.65
CA ASN A 434 -1.49 4.72 0.52
C ASN A 434 -1.95 5.03 -0.91
N ALA A 435 -1.64 4.15 -1.88
CA ALA A 435 -2.16 4.18 -3.24
C ALA A 435 -3.04 2.95 -3.54
N MET A 436 -3.88 3.06 -4.58
CA MET A 436 -4.67 1.95 -5.09
C MET A 436 -3.93 1.24 -6.23
N ALA A 437 -3.70 -0.05 -6.06
CA ALA A 437 -3.19 -0.93 -7.09
C ALA A 437 -4.34 -1.36 -8.00
N VAL A 438 -4.19 -1.17 -9.31
CA VAL A 438 -5.26 -1.44 -10.28
C VAL A 438 -4.86 -2.53 -11.25
N GLY A 439 -5.60 -3.63 -11.21
CA GLY A 439 -5.50 -4.73 -12.17
C GLY A 439 -6.44 -4.56 -13.36
N ALA A 440 -6.29 -5.43 -14.37
CA ALA A 440 -7.09 -5.38 -15.58
C ALA A 440 -8.11 -6.52 -15.63
N ALA A 441 -9.35 -6.19 -16.01
CA ALA A 441 -10.39 -7.13 -16.40
C ALA A 441 -10.43 -7.28 -17.93
N ASP A 442 -10.89 -8.44 -18.40
CA ASP A 442 -10.92 -8.85 -19.81
C ASP A 442 -12.13 -8.31 -20.61
N SER A 443 -13.16 -7.84 -19.92
CA SER A 443 -14.42 -7.36 -20.47
C SER A 443 -14.97 -6.16 -19.69
N PRO A 444 -15.57 -5.15 -20.39
CA PRO A 444 -16.32 -4.06 -19.76
C PRO A 444 -17.74 -4.45 -19.34
N ASP A 445 -18.25 -5.58 -19.84
CA ASP A 445 -19.60 -6.09 -19.56
C ASP A 445 -19.56 -7.26 -18.57
N SER A 446 -20.72 -7.80 -18.21
CA SER A 446 -20.84 -9.05 -17.45
C SER A 446 -21.15 -10.22 -18.40
N PRO A 447 -20.55 -11.41 -18.21
CA PRO A 447 -19.51 -11.70 -17.23
C PRO A 447 -18.16 -11.06 -17.61
N TRP A 448 -17.30 -10.92 -16.60
CA TRP A 448 -15.91 -10.47 -16.72
C TRP A 448 -15.01 -11.33 -15.84
N ALA A 449 -13.74 -11.43 -16.19
CA ALA A 449 -12.68 -12.07 -15.41
C ALA A 449 -11.43 -11.18 -15.38
N ARG A 450 -10.42 -11.60 -14.61
CA ARG A 450 -9.08 -10.99 -14.68
C ARG A 450 -8.51 -11.21 -16.08
N ALA A 451 -7.96 -10.17 -16.69
CA ALA A 451 -7.21 -10.32 -17.94
C ALA A 451 -5.94 -11.17 -17.67
N PRO A 452 -5.61 -12.18 -18.49
CA PRO A 452 -4.53 -13.13 -18.17
C PRO A 452 -3.18 -12.47 -17.85
N TYR A 453 -2.84 -11.41 -18.59
CA TYR A 453 -1.60 -10.65 -18.40
C TYR A 453 -1.57 -9.86 -17.08
N SER A 454 -2.69 -9.55 -16.44
CA SER A 454 -2.72 -8.72 -15.23
C SER A 454 -2.01 -9.45 -14.09
N SER A 455 -0.94 -8.86 -13.55
CA SER A 455 -0.24 -9.40 -12.38
C SER A 455 -1.18 -9.60 -11.19
N VAL A 456 -0.87 -10.59 -10.34
CA VAL A 456 -1.72 -11.04 -9.23
C VAL A 456 -1.08 -10.73 -7.88
N GLY A 457 -1.89 -10.61 -6.84
CA GLY A 457 -1.43 -10.51 -5.45
C GLY A 457 -0.90 -11.84 -4.88
N PRO A 458 -0.75 -11.90 -3.54
CA PRO A 458 -1.01 -10.81 -2.59
C PRO A 458 0.08 -9.73 -2.61
N GLY A 459 -0.25 -8.57 -2.04
CA GLY A 459 0.72 -7.55 -1.67
C GLY A 459 1.57 -7.96 -0.46
N ARG A 460 2.43 -7.05 0.02
CA ARG A 460 3.17 -7.25 1.28
C ARG A 460 2.21 -7.18 2.47
N SER A 461 2.54 -7.84 3.57
CA SER A 461 1.83 -7.64 4.84
C SER A 461 2.58 -6.64 5.74
N PRO A 462 1.95 -5.53 6.18
CA PRO A 462 0.59 -5.09 5.88
C PRO A 462 0.43 -4.47 4.48
N GLY A 463 -0.77 -4.53 3.89
CA GLY A 463 -1.04 -4.15 2.49
C GLY A 463 -1.40 -5.35 1.59
N LEU A 464 -1.99 -6.39 2.18
CA LEU A 464 -2.03 -7.73 1.60
C LEU A 464 -2.95 -7.84 0.38
N ILE A 465 -4.07 -7.11 0.38
CA ILE A 465 -5.07 -7.19 -0.70
C ILE A 465 -4.64 -6.31 -1.86
N LYS A 466 -4.06 -6.97 -2.87
CA LYS A 466 -3.61 -6.38 -4.12
C LYS A 466 -3.97 -7.32 -5.29
N PRO A 467 -4.39 -6.83 -6.47
CA PRO A 467 -4.81 -5.43 -6.71
C PRO A 467 -5.87 -4.98 -5.70
N ASP A 468 -6.01 -3.67 -5.45
CA ASP A 468 -7.11 -3.19 -4.60
C ASP A 468 -8.45 -3.44 -5.32
N LEU A 469 -8.48 -3.12 -6.62
CA LEU A 469 -9.60 -3.31 -7.54
C LEU A 469 -9.08 -3.61 -8.95
N VAL A 470 -9.97 -4.11 -9.81
CA VAL A 470 -9.72 -4.19 -11.25
C VAL A 470 -10.65 -3.25 -12.02
N ASP A 471 -10.23 -2.82 -13.21
CA ASP A 471 -11.13 -2.23 -14.21
C ASP A 471 -10.82 -2.82 -15.59
N PHE A 472 -11.73 -2.66 -16.55
CA PHE A 472 -11.51 -3.15 -17.91
C PHE A 472 -10.22 -2.54 -18.49
N GLY A 473 -9.24 -3.40 -18.80
CA GLY A 473 -7.96 -3.00 -19.37
C GLY A 473 -7.74 -3.50 -20.79
N GLY A 474 -8.72 -4.17 -21.38
CA GLY A 474 -8.62 -4.80 -22.70
C GLY A 474 -8.10 -6.24 -22.66
N SER A 475 -8.44 -7.00 -23.70
CA SER A 475 -7.97 -8.36 -23.98
C SER A 475 -7.76 -8.54 -25.48
N LEU A 476 -7.20 -9.68 -25.91
CA LEU A 476 -7.06 -9.97 -27.34
C LEU A 476 -8.43 -10.01 -28.05
N GLN A 477 -9.44 -10.56 -27.38
CA GLN A 477 -10.80 -10.68 -27.92
C GLN A 477 -11.55 -9.35 -27.86
N ARG A 478 -11.24 -8.51 -26.86
CA ARG A 478 -11.91 -7.23 -26.64
C ARG A 478 -10.88 -6.16 -26.29
N PRO A 479 -10.26 -5.51 -27.29
CA PRO A 479 -9.25 -4.49 -27.05
C PRO A 479 -9.85 -3.28 -26.33
N PHE A 480 -9.00 -2.54 -25.65
CA PHE A 480 -9.34 -1.24 -25.09
C PHE A 480 -9.18 -0.17 -26.18
N LEU A 481 -10.23 0.61 -26.45
CA LEU A 481 -10.24 1.67 -27.46
C LEU A 481 -9.94 3.04 -26.84
N VAL A 482 -9.05 3.80 -27.50
CA VAL A 482 -8.56 5.14 -27.12
C VAL A 482 -8.45 6.04 -28.34
N THR A 483 -8.28 7.35 -28.13
CA THR A 483 -8.01 8.30 -29.22
C THR A 483 -6.65 8.05 -29.88
N SER A 484 -6.52 8.36 -31.16
CA SER A 484 -5.26 8.21 -31.89
C SER A 484 -4.18 9.18 -31.42
N LEU A 485 -2.91 8.84 -31.66
CA LEU A 485 -1.75 9.69 -31.34
C LEU A 485 -1.70 10.99 -32.16
N ASP A 486 -2.09 10.91 -33.43
CA ASP A 486 -2.03 12.03 -34.38
C ASP A 486 -3.16 13.04 -34.20
N GLY A 487 -4.09 12.79 -33.27
CA GLY A 487 -5.26 13.64 -33.04
C GLY A 487 -6.33 13.54 -34.13
N SER A 488 -6.21 12.62 -35.09
CA SER A 488 -7.29 12.34 -36.03
C SER A 488 -8.55 11.85 -35.30
N PRO A 489 -9.76 11.99 -35.87
CA PRO A 489 -10.99 11.47 -35.26
C PRO A 489 -11.09 9.94 -35.41
N SER A 490 -9.98 9.23 -35.24
CA SER A 490 -9.88 7.78 -35.31
C SER A 490 -9.58 7.18 -33.94
N LEU A 491 -9.79 5.87 -33.82
CA LEU A 491 -9.55 5.11 -32.59
C LEU A 491 -8.35 4.20 -32.77
N GLU A 492 -7.53 4.12 -31.72
CA GLU A 492 -6.46 3.14 -31.60
C GLU A 492 -6.86 2.03 -30.62
N VAL A 493 -6.34 0.83 -30.88
CA VAL A 493 -6.53 -0.36 -30.05
C VAL A 493 -5.34 -0.53 -29.13
N THR A 494 -5.61 -0.88 -27.88
CA THR A 494 -4.56 -1.14 -26.88
C THR A 494 -5.06 -2.13 -25.82
N GLY A 495 -4.20 -2.48 -24.88
CA GLY A 495 -4.59 -3.27 -23.71
C GLY A 495 -3.47 -3.34 -22.67
N GLY A 496 -3.85 -3.41 -21.39
CA GLY A 496 -2.92 -3.38 -20.28
C GLY A 496 -3.48 -2.77 -19.01
N THR A 497 -2.85 -3.08 -17.89
CA THR A 497 -3.14 -2.44 -16.59
C THR A 497 -2.88 -0.93 -16.60
N SER A 498 -2.01 -0.46 -17.50
CA SER A 498 -1.72 0.95 -17.76
C SER A 498 -2.94 1.77 -18.23
N PHE A 499 -4.01 1.11 -18.73
CA PHE A 499 -5.27 1.76 -19.14
C PHE A 499 -6.40 1.50 -18.15
N ALA A 500 -6.40 0.35 -17.47
CA ALA A 500 -7.33 0.08 -16.37
C ALA A 500 -7.12 1.06 -15.20
N SER A 501 -5.87 1.37 -14.85
CA SER A 501 -5.51 2.31 -13.77
C SER A 501 -6.12 3.72 -13.95
N PRO A 502 -5.86 4.45 -15.05
CA PRO A 502 -6.46 5.76 -15.28
C PRO A 502 -7.98 5.70 -15.50
N SER A 503 -8.51 4.60 -16.06
CA SER A 503 -9.97 4.39 -16.20
C SER A 503 -10.67 4.28 -14.84
N LEU A 504 -10.03 3.61 -13.86
CA LEU A 504 -10.51 3.59 -12.48
C LEU A 504 -10.42 4.98 -11.83
N LEU A 505 -9.30 5.69 -12.01
CA LEU A 505 -9.12 7.05 -11.49
C LEU A 505 -10.17 8.02 -12.05
N ARG A 506 -10.62 7.81 -13.29
CA ARG A 506 -11.73 8.57 -13.89
C ARG A 506 -13.02 8.45 -13.07
N ILE A 507 -13.34 7.26 -12.55
CA ILE A 507 -14.53 7.08 -11.69
C ILE A 507 -14.36 7.86 -10.38
N ALA A 508 -13.15 7.89 -9.82
CA ALA A 508 -12.83 8.71 -8.65
C ALA A 508 -13.05 10.21 -8.93
N ALA A 509 -12.55 10.72 -10.07
CA ALA A 509 -12.79 12.09 -10.52
C ALA A 509 -14.29 12.38 -10.67
N GLY A 510 -15.07 11.43 -11.19
CA GLY A 510 -16.52 11.53 -11.28
C GLY A 510 -17.19 11.66 -9.91
N VAL A 511 -16.83 10.83 -8.94
CA VAL A 511 -17.35 10.92 -7.57
C VAL A 511 -17.01 12.28 -6.95
N LYS A 512 -15.75 12.73 -7.09
CA LYS A 512 -15.32 14.03 -6.55
C LYS A 512 -16.01 15.21 -7.22
N ALA A 513 -16.16 15.20 -8.54
CA ALA A 513 -16.82 16.28 -9.28
C ALA A 513 -18.29 16.47 -8.86
N HIS A 514 -18.99 15.37 -8.54
CA HIS A 514 -20.38 15.45 -8.09
C HIS A 514 -20.50 15.83 -6.61
N LEU A 515 -19.65 15.28 -5.73
CA LEU A 515 -19.76 15.50 -4.28
C LEU A 515 -19.00 16.74 -3.77
N GLY A 516 -18.08 17.27 -4.56
CA GLY A 516 -17.29 18.46 -4.26
C GLY A 516 -16.54 18.36 -2.94
N ALA A 517 -16.60 19.44 -2.14
CA ALA A 517 -15.94 19.51 -0.82
C ALA A 517 -16.62 18.65 0.26
N SER A 518 -17.75 17.98 -0.04
CA SER A 518 -18.46 17.14 0.94
C SER A 518 -17.71 15.86 1.29
N VAL A 519 -16.77 15.43 0.44
CA VAL A 519 -15.96 14.23 0.62
C VAL A 519 -14.48 14.50 0.37
N ASP A 520 -13.62 13.96 1.22
CA ASP A 520 -12.17 13.91 1.03
C ASP A 520 -11.75 12.76 0.10
N MET A 521 -10.48 12.74 -0.33
CA MET A 521 -10.00 11.69 -1.26
C MET A 521 -9.98 10.31 -0.61
N LEU A 522 -9.78 10.24 0.70
CA LEU A 522 -9.85 9.00 1.46
C LEU A 522 -11.26 8.37 1.43
N SER A 523 -12.31 9.19 1.48
CA SER A 523 -13.70 8.77 1.34
C SER A 523 -14.04 8.34 -0.07
N VAL A 524 -13.48 9.02 -1.08
CA VAL A 524 -13.60 8.56 -2.47
C VAL A 524 -12.98 7.17 -2.61
N ARG A 525 -11.78 6.92 -2.07
CA ARG A 525 -11.17 5.57 -2.02
C ARG A 525 -12.10 4.56 -1.35
N ALA A 526 -12.62 4.88 -0.17
CA ALA A 526 -13.48 3.98 0.58
C ALA A 526 -14.78 3.67 -0.19
N LEU A 527 -15.38 4.65 -0.87
CA LEU A 527 -16.56 4.48 -1.72
C LEU A 527 -16.29 3.53 -2.89
N LEU A 528 -15.21 3.75 -3.65
CA LEU A 528 -14.86 2.92 -4.80
C LEU A 528 -14.74 1.45 -4.42
N ILE A 529 -14.05 1.17 -3.30
CA ILE A 529 -13.88 -0.18 -2.76
C ILE A 529 -15.21 -0.74 -2.24
N HIS A 530 -16.00 0.08 -1.56
CA HIS A 530 -17.28 -0.32 -0.98
C HIS A 530 -18.31 -0.74 -2.02
N THR A 531 -18.27 -0.13 -3.20
CA THR A 531 -19.24 -0.34 -4.28
C THR A 531 -18.68 -1.15 -5.43
N ALA A 532 -17.55 -1.85 -5.22
CA ALA A 532 -17.00 -2.75 -6.21
C ALA A 532 -18.02 -3.85 -6.60
N GLU A 533 -18.07 -4.16 -7.88
CA GLU A 533 -18.78 -5.31 -8.41
C GLU A 533 -18.08 -6.58 -7.92
N MET A 534 -18.70 -7.26 -6.96
CA MET A 534 -18.15 -8.48 -6.39
C MET A 534 -18.17 -9.63 -7.40
N SER A 535 -17.19 -10.52 -7.29
CA SER A 535 -17.08 -11.76 -8.02
C SER A 535 -16.60 -12.86 -7.06
N GLU A 536 -16.82 -14.13 -7.41
CA GLU A 536 -16.33 -15.28 -6.63
C GLU A 536 -14.86 -15.62 -6.94
N LEU A 537 -14.20 -14.85 -7.83
CA LEU A 537 -12.77 -14.98 -8.11
C LEU A 537 -11.91 -14.65 -6.87
N SER A 538 -10.68 -15.18 -6.85
CA SER A 538 -9.74 -14.97 -5.74
C SER A 538 -9.41 -13.49 -5.54
N ALA A 539 -9.28 -13.07 -4.27
CA ALA A 539 -8.82 -11.72 -3.94
C ALA A 539 -7.39 -11.44 -4.45
N GLU A 540 -6.57 -12.47 -4.66
CA GLU A 540 -5.25 -12.33 -5.31
C GLU A 540 -5.39 -11.91 -6.78
N GLU A 541 -6.46 -12.32 -7.46
CA GLU A 541 -6.66 -11.99 -8.87
C GLU A 541 -7.35 -10.64 -9.06
N ILE A 542 -8.35 -10.33 -8.22
CA ILE A 542 -9.27 -9.21 -8.47
C ILE A 542 -9.41 -8.24 -7.29
N GLY A 543 -8.67 -8.46 -6.21
CA GLY A 543 -8.80 -7.64 -5.01
C GLY A 543 -10.19 -7.74 -4.40
N ARG A 544 -10.89 -6.60 -4.35
CA ARG A 544 -12.26 -6.49 -3.87
C ARG A 544 -13.32 -6.62 -4.97
N GLY A 545 -12.91 -6.72 -6.24
CA GLY A 545 -13.82 -6.77 -7.38
C GLY A 545 -13.47 -5.76 -8.47
N ARG A 546 -14.36 -5.65 -9.45
CA ARG A 546 -14.27 -4.63 -10.50
C ARG A 546 -14.85 -3.32 -9.99
N VAL A 547 -14.23 -2.18 -10.27
CA VAL A 547 -14.80 -0.87 -9.91
C VAL A 547 -16.20 -0.71 -10.53
N ALA A 548 -17.09 0.00 -9.83
CA ALA A 548 -18.42 0.33 -10.35
C ALA A 548 -18.31 1.01 -11.72
N ARG A 549 -19.13 0.58 -12.68
CA ARG A 549 -19.07 1.05 -14.08
C ARG A 549 -19.54 2.49 -14.23
N ARG A 550 -20.39 2.97 -13.31
CA ARG A 550 -20.94 4.33 -13.33
C ARG A 550 -20.84 4.98 -11.97
N VAL A 551 -20.71 6.30 -11.98
CA VAL A 551 -20.74 7.13 -10.76
C VAL A 551 -22.07 6.97 -10.02
N ASP A 552 -23.19 6.83 -10.74
CA ASP A 552 -24.53 6.65 -10.17
C ASP A 552 -24.63 5.42 -9.25
N ASP A 553 -23.95 4.33 -9.59
CA ASP A 553 -23.95 3.09 -8.79
C ASP A 553 -23.27 3.31 -7.42
N ILE A 554 -22.41 4.33 -7.35
CA ILE A 554 -21.73 4.79 -6.14
C ILE A 554 -22.58 5.79 -5.37
N LEU A 555 -23.20 6.75 -6.06
CA LEU A 555 -23.89 7.88 -5.46
C LEU A 555 -25.33 7.58 -5.00
N LEU A 556 -26.02 6.67 -5.68
CA LEU A 556 -27.43 6.38 -5.46
C LEU A 556 -27.65 5.10 -4.65
N CYS A 557 -28.78 5.06 -3.97
CA CYS A 557 -29.27 3.92 -3.18
C CYS A 557 -30.68 3.53 -3.64
N ASP A 558 -31.01 2.24 -3.54
CA ASP A 558 -32.39 1.75 -3.63
C ASP A 558 -33.19 2.18 -2.39
N ASP A 559 -34.53 2.16 -2.44
CA ASP A 559 -35.38 2.50 -1.27
C ASP A 559 -35.17 1.55 -0.06
N ASP A 560 -34.74 0.31 -0.32
CA ASP A 560 -34.47 -0.73 0.67
C ASP A 560 -33.03 -0.69 1.23
N THR A 561 -32.25 0.31 0.84
CA THR A 561 -30.81 0.41 1.11
C THR A 561 -30.44 1.82 1.56
N ILE A 562 -29.59 1.92 2.57
CA ILE A 562 -28.84 3.15 2.87
C ILE A 562 -27.35 2.92 2.67
N ARG A 563 -26.64 3.99 2.36
CA ARG A 563 -25.17 4.08 2.37
C ARG A 563 -24.78 5.34 3.11
N VAL A 564 -23.88 5.24 4.08
CA VAL A 564 -23.50 6.35 4.97
C VAL A 564 -21.99 6.48 5.03
N ILE A 565 -21.49 7.70 4.83
CA ILE A 565 -20.07 8.04 4.93
C ILE A 565 -19.79 8.73 6.27
N TYR A 566 -18.75 8.26 6.94
CA TYR A 566 -18.16 8.81 8.16
C TYR A 566 -16.75 9.28 7.83
N GLN A 567 -16.46 10.56 8.05
CA GLN A 567 -15.14 11.15 7.82
C GLN A 567 -14.63 11.75 9.11
N GLY A 568 -13.51 11.26 9.63
CA GLY A 568 -13.08 11.65 10.96
C GLY A 568 -11.60 11.51 11.22
N THR A 569 -11.23 11.90 12.44
CA THR A 569 -9.88 11.72 12.97
C THR A 569 -9.94 10.98 14.30
N ILE A 570 -8.94 10.16 14.58
CA ILE A 570 -8.80 9.42 15.83
C ILE A 570 -7.40 9.64 16.42
N SER A 571 -7.33 9.96 17.72
CA SER A 571 -6.07 10.09 18.44
C SER A 571 -5.53 8.71 18.82
N ALA A 572 -4.21 8.55 18.87
CA ALA A 572 -3.60 7.30 19.28
C ALA A 572 -4.10 6.84 20.66
N ARG A 573 -4.25 5.51 20.85
CA ARG A 573 -4.70 4.88 22.11
C ARG A 573 -6.12 5.27 22.57
N THR A 574 -6.89 5.95 21.71
CA THR A 574 -8.29 6.27 21.97
C THR A 574 -9.25 5.35 21.22
N TYR A 575 -10.47 5.24 21.74
CA TYR A 575 -11.54 4.49 21.11
C TYR A 575 -12.66 5.44 20.70
N VAL A 576 -13.15 5.25 19.47
CA VAL A 576 -14.38 5.90 19.00
C VAL A 576 -15.43 4.84 18.69
N ARG A 577 -16.70 5.19 18.90
CA ARG A 577 -17.86 4.36 18.59
C ARG A 577 -18.59 4.99 17.42
N ALA A 578 -18.68 4.27 16.31
CA ALA A 578 -19.40 4.64 15.10
C ALA A 578 -20.71 3.82 15.02
N PRO A 579 -21.89 4.44 15.25
CA PRO A 579 -23.17 3.76 15.12
C PRO A 579 -23.50 3.40 13.68
N ILE A 580 -24.07 2.23 13.45
CA ILE A 580 -24.61 1.81 12.16
C ILE A 580 -26.10 2.19 12.12
N PRO A 581 -26.55 3.07 11.20
CA PRO A 581 -27.91 3.56 11.19
C PRO A 581 -28.88 2.45 10.81
N VAL A 582 -29.81 2.15 11.72
CA VAL A 582 -30.89 1.19 11.53
C VAL A 582 -32.23 1.85 11.93
N PRO A 583 -33.37 1.38 11.38
CA PRO A 583 -34.68 1.93 11.71
C PRO A 583 -35.02 1.69 13.20
N THR A 584 -36.09 2.30 13.68
CA THR A 584 -36.56 2.08 15.05
C THR A 584 -37.33 0.76 15.13
N GLY A 585 -37.09 -0.01 16.19
CA GLY A 585 -37.73 -1.31 16.39
C GLY A 585 -37.00 -2.48 15.72
N GLU A 586 -37.69 -3.61 15.64
CA GLU A 586 -37.14 -4.82 15.02
C GLU A 586 -37.17 -4.72 13.49
N ILE A 587 -36.06 -5.09 12.84
CA ILE A 587 -35.98 -5.12 11.37
C ILE A 587 -36.51 -6.48 10.87
N PRO A 588 -37.52 -6.52 9.97
CA PRO A 588 -38.04 -7.78 9.47
C PRO A 588 -37.05 -8.49 8.53
N GLY A 589 -36.93 -9.81 8.68
CA GLY A 589 -36.17 -10.66 7.74
C GLY A 589 -34.66 -10.59 7.90
N LYS A 590 -33.94 -10.74 6.77
CA LYS A 590 -32.48 -10.67 6.72
C LYS A 590 -32.03 -9.25 6.37
N VAL A 591 -30.97 -8.80 7.03
CA VAL A 591 -30.32 -7.51 6.81
C VAL A 591 -28.88 -7.77 6.39
N GLN A 592 -28.46 -7.19 5.29
CA GLN A 592 -27.05 -7.21 4.89
C GLN A 592 -26.39 -5.91 5.33
N ILE A 593 -25.28 -6.02 6.05
CA ILE A 593 -24.43 -4.88 6.40
C ILE A 593 -23.11 -5.04 5.64
N THR A 594 -22.78 -4.05 4.83
CA THR A 594 -21.45 -3.91 4.21
C THR A 594 -20.73 -2.75 4.88
N ALA A 595 -19.45 -2.90 5.20
CA ALA A 595 -18.62 -1.82 5.72
C ALA A 595 -17.25 -1.81 5.05
N THR A 596 -16.75 -0.62 4.74
CA THR A 596 -15.38 -0.39 4.28
C THR A 596 -14.77 0.72 5.12
N ILE A 597 -13.62 0.47 5.74
CA ILE A 597 -12.82 1.52 6.40
C ILE A 597 -11.48 1.64 5.72
N CYS A 598 -11.09 2.88 5.42
CA CYS A 598 -9.79 3.22 4.85
C CYS A 598 -9.12 4.27 5.73
N TYR A 599 -7.80 4.19 5.87
CA TYR A 599 -6.99 5.23 6.47
C TYR A 599 -5.64 5.37 5.77
N LYS A 600 -5.02 6.54 5.92
CA LYS A 600 -3.65 6.79 5.45
C LYS A 600 -2.68 6.65 6.60
N THR A 601 -1.50 6.14 6.31
CA THR A 601 -0.47 5.89 7.32
C THR A 601 0.89 6.20 6.77
N LEU A 602 1.72 6.88 7.58
CA LEU A 602 3.16 6.87 7.38
C LEU A 602 3.68 5.42 7.44
N THR A 603 4.84 5.19 6.83
CA THR A 603 5.43 3.86 6.68
C THR A 603 6.87 3.80 7.19
N ASP A 604 7.33 2.58 7.48
CA ASP A 604 8.71 2.26 7.90
C ASP A 604 9.36 1.27 6.91
N PRO A 605 9.83 1.73 5.74
CA PRO A 605 10.55 0.91 4.74
C PRO A 605 11.68 0.04 5.28
N HIS A 606 12.45 0.51 6.28
CA HIS A 606 13.47 -0.28 6.97
C HIS A 606 12.92 -1.44 7.82
N HIS A 607 11.60 -1.50 8.06
CA HIS A 607 10.88 -2.55 8.79
C HIS A 607 9.72 -3.12 7.97
N PRO A 608 9.96 -3.82 6.85
CA PRO A 608 8.91 -4.28 5.92
C PRO A 608 7.83 -5.18 6.55
N GLY A 609 8.18 -6.06 7.49
CA GLY A 609 7.18 -6.87 8.23
C GLY A 609 6.28 -6.04 9.16
N ASN A 610 6.67 -4.80 9.46
CA ASN A 610 5.94 -3.83 10.27
C ASN A 610 5.75 -2.50 9.51
N TYR A 611 5.53 -2.59 8.19
CA TYR A 611 5.62 -1.45 7.27
C TYR A 611 4.72 -0.26 7.62
N THR A 612 3.47 -0.50 8.05
CA THR A 612 2.54 0.60 8.40
C THR A 612 2.71 1.09 9.84
N ARG A 613 2.69 2.40 10.07
CA ARG A 613 2.76 3.00 11.43
C ARG A 613 1.41 3.03 12.17
N ALA A 614 0.30 2.85 11.46
CA ALA A 614 -1.04 2.88 12.03
C ALA A 614 -1.81 1.57 11.80
N GLY A 615 -2.55 1.18 12.83
CA GLY A 615 -3.44 0.03 12.85
C GLY A 615 -4.80 0.36 13.48
N LEU A 616 -5.90 -0.02 12.83
CA LEU A 616 -7.24 0.11 13.40
C LEU A 616 -7.77 -1.26 13.84
N GLU A 617 -8.00 -1.41 15.14
CA GLU A 617 -8.69 -2.56 15.70
C GLU A 617 -10.18 -2.27 15.79
N ILE A 618 -11.00 -3.05 15.11
CA ILE A 618 -12.44 -2.79 14.97
C ILE A 618 -13.26 -3.90 15.62
N ALA A 619 -14.05 -3.52 16.62
CA ALA A 619 -14.96 -4.42 17.31
C ALA A 619 -16.41 -4.11 16.91
N PHE A 620 -17.06 -5.06 16.23
CA PHE A 620 -18.47 -4.95 15.88
C PHE A 620 -19.35 -5.43 17.04
N ARG A 621 -20.33 -4.60 17.45
CA ARG A 621 -21.31 -4.94 18.48
C ARG A 621 -22.71 -4.88 17.88
N PRO A 622 -23.37 -6.03 17.63
CA PRO A 622 -24.66 -6.07 16.93
C PRO A 622 -25.84 -5.61 17.79
N LYS A 623 -25.72 -5.75 19.12
CA LYS A 623 -26.75 -5.39 20.10
C LYS A 623 -26.14 -4.66 21.28
N ASP A 624 -26.71 -3.52 21.66
CA ASP A 624 -26.30 -2.71 22.81
C ASP A 624 -26.65 -3.31 24.18
N ASP A 625 -27.62 -4.23 24.23
CA ASP A 625 -28.10 -4.89 25.45
C ASP A 625 -27.48 -6.27 25.74
N ARG A 626 -26.78 -6.86 24.77
CA ARG A 626 -26.25 -8.22 24.89
C ARG A 626 -24.96 -8.24 25.71
N ARG A 627 -25.01 -8.80 26.91
CA ARG A 627 -23.85 -9.05 27.76
C ARG A 627 -23.90 -10.47 28.32
N LYS A 628 -22.91 -11.31 28.00
CA LYS A 628 -22.70 -12.62 28.63
C LYS A 628 -22.28 -12.51 30.09
N ASP A 629 -21.56 -11.44 30.41
CA ASP A 629 -21.05 -11.13 31.73
C ASP A 629 -21.57 -9.75 32.13
N GLY A 630 -22.32 -9.70 33.23
CA GLY A 630 -23.04 -8.51 33.69
C GLY A 630 -22.10 -7.35 34.05
N ASP A 631 -20.85 -7.65 34.39
CA ASP A 631 -19.85 -6.66 34.83
C ASP A 631 -19.11 -6.00 33.65
N LYS A 632 -19.34 -6.46 32.41
CA LYS A 632 -18.73 -5.85 31.22
C LYS A 632 -19.28 -4.46 30.95
N LEU A 633 -18.36 -3.50 30.86
CA LEU A 633 -18.65 -2.11 30.46
C LEU A 633 -19.38 -2.03 29.10
N HIS A 634 -18.99 -2.87 28.14
CA HIS A 634 -19.54 -2.84 26.77
C HIS A 634 -20.21 -4.17 26.38
N ALA A 635 -21.22 -4.10 25.52
CA ALA A 635 -21.94 -5.25 24.98
C ALA A 635 -21.02 -6.22 24.20
N ASP A 636 -21.35 -7.50 24.10
CA ASP A 636 -20.47 -8.49 23.47
C ASP A 636 -20.20 -8.19 21.98
N THR A 637 -18.96 -8.48 21.56
CA THR A 637 -18.51 -8.32 20.19
C THR A 637 -18.84 -9.54 19.33
N GLN A 638 -18.87 -9.34 18.01
CA GLN A 638 -18.96 -10.38 17.00
C GLN A 638 -17.96 -10.09 15.88
N SER A 639 -17.40 -11.14 15.25
CA SER A 639 -16.52 -10.96 14.08
C SER A 639 -17.28 -10.39 12.88
N PHE A 640 -16.68 -9.41 12.20
CA PHE A 640 -17.23 -8.75 11.01
C PHE A 640 -16.27 -8.83 9.82
N PHE A 641 -15.08 -8.21 9.91
CA PHE A 641 -14.11 -8.16 8.81
C PHE A 641 -13.36 -9.48 8.58
N GLY A 642 -13.16 -10.30 9.62
CA GLY A 642 -12.35 -11.52 9.56
C GLY A 642 -12.97 -12.73 8.83
N LYS A 643 -14.22 -12.63 8.34
CA LYS A 643 -14.91 -13.72 7.62
C LYS A 643 -14.89 -13.57 6.09
N ALA A 644 -14.44 -12.44 5.56
CA ALA A 644 -14.71 -12.01 4.18
C ALA A 644 -13.59 -12.30 3.16
N GLN A 645 -12.62 -13.17 3.50
CA GLN A 645 -11.40 -13.35 2.70
C GLN A 645 -11.24 -14.83 2.30
N LYS A 646 -12.00 -15.28 1.29
CA LYS A 646 -11.74 -16.57 0.64
C LYS A 646 -10.44 -16.43 -0.18
N GLY A 647 -9.51 -17.38 -0.06
CA GLY A 647 -8.31 -17.45 -0.91
C GLY A 647 -6.97 -17.14 -0.23
N LEU A 648 -6.96 -16.57 0.98
CA LEU A 648 -5.72 -16.36 1.75
C LEU A 648 -5.40 -17.57 2.64
N THR A 649 -4.12 -17.91 2.79
CA THR A 649 -3.70 -19.08 3.58
C THR A 649 -3.91 -18.87 5.08
N GLU A 650 -3.96 -19.97 5.85
CA GLU A 650 -4.05 -19.88 7.32
C GLU A 650 -2.86 -19.11 7.94
N GLY A 651 -1.68 -19.15 7.31
CA GLY A 651 -0.50 -18.37 7.70
C GLY A 651 -0.69 -16.86 7.54
N ASP A 652 -1.42 -16.43 6.50
CA ASP A 652 -1.78 -15.03 6.27
C ASP A 652 -2.83 -14.54 7.25
N LEU A 653 -3.74 -15.43 7.66
CA LEU A 653 -4.84 -15.16 8.57
C LEU A 653 -4.42 -15.12 10.06
N ARG A 654 -3.33 -15.78 10.44
CA ARG A 654 -2.90 -15.98 11.84
C ARG A 654 -2.14 -14.82 12.47
N ARG A 655 -1.83 -13.77 11.73
CA ARG A 655 -1.13 -12.61 12.26
C ARG A 655 -2.14 -11.53 12.62
N ASP A 656 -1.85 -10.80 13.69
CA ASP A 656 -2.43 -9.47 13.96
C ASP A 656 -2.28 -8.49 12.78
N ALA A 657 -1.70 -8.91 11.63
CA ALA A 657 -1.65 -8.25 10.33
C ALA A 657 -2.94 -7.55 9.94
N TRP A 658 -4.11 -8.16 10.16
CA TRP A 658 -5.41 -7.50 9.90
C TRP A 658 -5.59 -6.19 10.67
N LYS A 659 -5.00 -6.06 11.86
CA LYS A 659 -5.04 -4.82 12.64
C LYS A 659 -4.23 -3.71 11.97
N TRP A 660 -3.28 -4.06 11.12
CA TRP A 660 -2.33 -3.14 10.47
C TRP A 660 -2.65 -2.88 8.99
N GLU A 661 -3.67 -3.55 8.44
CA GLU A 661 -4.20 -3.31 7.09
C GLU A 661 -4.90 -1.96 7.04
N ASN A 662 -4.49 -1.11 6.10
CA ASN A 662 -5.02 0.25 5.98
C ASN A 662 -6.37 0.34 5.25
N THR A 663 -6.85 -0.80 4.74
CA THR A 663 -8.18 -0.96 4.15
C THR A 663 -8.83 -2.23 4.66
N LEU A 664 -9.95 -2.12 5.38
CA LEU A 664 -10.77 -3.26 5.78
C LEU A 664 -12.13 -3.19 5.10
N HIS A 665 -12.55 -4.29 4.50
CA HIS A 665 -13.84 -4.42 3.82
C HIS A 665 -14.52 -5.72 4.23
N GLY A 666 -15.84 -5.68 4.44
CA GLY A 666 -16.62 -6.87 4.72
C GLY A 666 -18.11 -6.67 4.47
N SER A 667 -18.79 -7.75 4.06
CA SER A 667 -20.24 -7.80 3.91
C SER A 667 -20.78 -9.03 4.63
N VAL A 668 -21.70 -8.82 5.58
CA VAL A 668 -22.23 -9.88 6.44
C VAL A 668 -23.75 -9.79 6.52
N GLY A 669 -24.41 -10.95 6.36
CA GLY A 669 -25.84 -11.10 6.55
C GLY A 669 -26.22 -11.41 8.00
N PHE A 670 -27.22 -10.72 8.52
CA PHE A 670 -27.77 -10.90 9.86
C PHE A 670 -29.28 -11.13 9.80
N LEU A 671 -29.84 -11.75 10.84
CA LEU A 671 -31.28 -11.65 11.07
C LEU A 671 -31.56 -10.26 11.65
N GLY A 672 -32.59 -9.57 11.18
CA GLY A 672 -32.89 -8.23 11.66
C GLY A 672 -33.16 -8.18 13.17
N LYS A 673 -33.81 -9.22 13.73
CA LYS A 673 -33.97 -9.41 15.19
C LYS A 673 -32.66 -9.57 15.97
N SER A 674 -31.55 -9.87 15.29
CA SER A 674 -30.22 -9.96 15.92
C SER A 674 -29.49 -8.62 16.00
N LEU A 675 -30.07 -7.54 15.44
CA LEU A 675 -29.50 -6.20 15.45
C LEU A 675 -30.33 -5.27 16.34
N ARG A 676 -29.66 -4.50 17.20
CA ARG A 676 -30.26 -3.42 18.01
C ARG A 676 -29.20 -2.37 18.30
N ASN A 677 -29.35 -1.17 17.72
CA ASN A 677 -28.35 -0.11 17.79
C ASN A 677 -26.91 -0.63 17.51
N PRO A 678 -26.69 -1.32 16.38
CA PRO A 678 -25.39 -1.89 16.08
C PRO A 678 -24.33 -0.79 15.93
N VAL A 679 -23.10 -1.08 16.39
CA VAL A 679 -21.98 -0.12 16.34
C VAL A 679 -20.66 -0.80 15.97
N PHE A 680 -19.72 -0.01 15.46
CA PHE A 680 -18.30 -0.34 15.44
C PHE A 680 -17.56 0.47 16.50
N ASP A 681 -16.84 -0.20 17.41
CA ASP A 681 -15.81 0.45 18.23
C ASP A 681 -14.48 0.34 17.49
N ILE A 682 -13.83 1.48 17.24
CA ILE A 682 -12.60 1.59 16.47
C ILE A 682 -11.51 2.09 17.41
N HIS A 683 -10.41 1.33 17.50
CA HIS A 683 -9.26 1.63 18.33
C HIS A 683 -8.02 1.87 17.48
N TYR A 684 -7.40 3.04 17.65
CA TYR A 684 -6.18 3.37 16.92
C TYR A 684 -4.93 2.94 17.69
N ASN A 685 -4.25 1.93 17.12
CA ASN A 685 -2.91 1.50 17.51
C ASN A 685 -1.86 2.19 16.64
N ALA A 686 -0.92 2.89 17.26
CA ALA A 686 0.24 3.46 16.56
C ALA A 686 1.52 2.69 16.91
N ARG A 687 2.49 2.73 15.99
CA ARG A 687 3.86 2.25 16.17
C ARG A 687 4.84 3.11 15.37
N LEU A 688 6.10 3.07 15.77
CA LEU A 688 7.23 3.68 15.06
C LEU A 688 8.40 2.71 15.15
N GLU A 689 8.96 2.28 14.03
CA GLU A 689 10.12 1.37 13.99
C GLU A 689 9.88 0.06 14.77
N SER A 690 8.68 -0.51 14.61
CA SER A 690 8.20 -1.69 15.37
C SER A 690 8.00 -1.47 16.88
N ARG A 691 8.16 -0.24 17.40
CA ARG A 691 8.01 0.10 18.82
C ARG A 691 6.64 0.70 19.11
N ASP A 692 6.20 0.58 20.36
CA ASP A 692 5.07 1.37 20.83
C ASP A 692 5.38 2.86 20.71
N PHE A 693 4.46 3.58 20.08
CA PHE A 693 4.56 5.01 19.82
C PHE A 693 3.20 5.66 20.01
N GLU A 694 3.21 6.93 20.40
CA GLU A 694 2.01 7.76 20.54
C GLU A 694 2.24 9.04 19.73
N PRO A 695 1.83 9.08 18.45
CA PRO A 695 1.92 10.29 17.65
C PRO A 695 1.03 11.39 18.20
N GLU A 696 1.49 12.63 18.09
CA GLU A 696 0.66 13.82 18.34
C GLU A 696 -0.41 13.99 17.24
N ASP A 697 -0.06 13.64 16.00
CA ASP A 697 -0.96 13.71 14.86
C ASP A 697 -2.09 12.68 14.97
N LYS A 698 -3.31 13.14 14.67
CA LYS A 698 -4.48 12.28 14.60
C LYS A 698 -4.52 11.53 13.28
N LEU A 699 -4.93 10.27 13.32
CA LEU A 699 -5.13 9.46 12.13
C LEU A 699 -6.45 9.83 11.46
N ARG A 700 -6.40 10.25 10.19
CA ARG A 700 -7.60 10.42 9.35
C ARG A 700 -8.15 9.06 8.92
N TYR A 701 -9.46 8.87 9.01
CA TYR A 701 -10.13 7.67 8.53
C TYR A 701 -11.42 8.03 7.78
N ALA A 702 -11.77 7.18 6.81
CA ALA A 702 -13.08 7.17 6.17
C ALA A 702 -13.74 5.81 6.39
N LEU A 703 -14.98 5.78 6.87
CA LEU A 703 -15.79 4.59 7.01
C LEU A 703 -17.05 4.75 6.17
N VAL A 704 -17.33 3.78 5.31
CA VAL A 704 -18.57 3.69 4.52
C VAL A 704 -19.34 2.48 4.99
N VAL A 705 -20.60 2.67 5.37
CA VAL A 705 -21.50 1.59 5.81
C VAL A 705 -22.76 1.57 4.96
N SER A 706 -23.08 0.41 4.38
CA SER A 706 -24.38 0.17 3.74
C SER A 706 -25.21 -0.81 4.55
N VAL A 707 -26.50 -0.52 4.69
CA VAL A 707 -27.49 -1.41 5.31
C VAL A 707 -28.58 -1.67 4.28
N LYS A 708 -28.75 -2.94 3.88
CA LYS A 708 -29.78 -3.38 2.94
C LYS A 708 -30.77 -4.30 3.63
N ALA A 709 -32.05 -3.95 3.62
CA ALA A 709 -33.12 -4.72 4.24
C ALA A 709 -34.33 -4.85 3.30
N LYS A 710 -34.32 -5.85 2.42
CA LYS A 710 -35.33 -6.07 1.37
C LYS A 710 -36.79 -6.12 1.82
N ARG A 711 -37.07 -6.37 3.11
CA ARG A 711 -38.43 -6.40 3.68
C ARG A 711 -38.87 -5.07 4.28
N VAL A 712 -38.06 -4.03 4.17
CA VAL A 712 -38.37 -2.65 4.60
C VAL A 712 -38.33 -1.78 3.36
N ALA A 713 -39.49 -1.60 2.73
CA ALA A 713 -39.58 -0.94 1.44
C ALA A 713 -39.21 0.55 1.47
N ASP A 714 -39.34 1.24 2.61
CA ASP A 714 -39.00 2.65 2.80
C ASP A 714 -37.82 2.84 3.77
N LEU A 715 -36.87 1.89 3.81
CA LEU A 715 -35.74 1.91 4.74
C LEU A 715 -35.00 3.25 4.71
N TYR A 716 -34.67 3.72 3.50
CA TYR A 716 -33.96 4.98 3.31
C TYR A 716 -34.65 6.14 4.03
N ASP A 717 -35.97 6.27 3.84
CA ASP A 717 -36.77 7.34 4.41
C ASP A 717 -36.92 7.26 5.92
N GLN A 718 -37.05 6.04 6.45
CA GLN A 718 -37.07 5.84 7.89
C GLN A 718 -35.77 6.32 8.52
N ILE A 719 -34.63 6.06 7.89
CA ILE A 719 -33.32 6.48 8.37
C ILE A 719 -33.15 8.00 8.26
N VAL A 720 -33.47 8.60 7.11
CA VAL A 720 -33.40 10.06 6.93
C VAL A 720 -34.28 10.78 7.95
N ARG A 721 -35.52 10.30 8.20
CA ARG A 721 -36.41 10.88 9.22
C ARG A 721 -35.85 10.72 10.63
N LYS A 722 -35.36 9.53 10.99
CA LYS A 722 -34.82 9.23 12.32
C LYS A 722 -33.57 10.06 12.65
N TYR A 723 -32.71 10.29 11.67
CA TYR A 723 -31.42 10.97 11.85
C TYR A 723 -31.37 12.36 11.18
N GLN A 724 -32.51 13.01 10.96
CA GLN A 724 -32.62 14.26 10.18
C GLN A 724 -31.72 15.42 10.65
N THR A 725 -31.29 15.43 11.91
CA THR A 725 -30.38 16.46 12.47
C THR A 725 -28.90 16.05 12.47
N GLN A 726 -28.61 14.80 12.11
CA GLN A 726 -27.29 14.18 12.23
C GLN A 726 -26.75 13.72 10.86
N LEU A 727 -27.60 13.12 10.02
CA LEU A 727 -27.26 12.66 8.68
C LEU A 727 -27.92 13.54 7.62
N GLU A 728 -27.21 13.73 6.51
CA GLU A 728 -27.67 14.55 5.39
C GLU A 728 -27.48 13.80 4.07
N PRO A 729 -28.49 13.73 3.18
CA PRO A 729 -28.26 13.25 1.81
C PRO A 729 -27.23 14.13 1.10
N LEU A 730 -26.14 13.54 0.61
CA LEU A 730 -25.12 14.27 -0.13
C LEU A 730 -25.61 14.53 -1.55
N ARG A 731 -26.36 15.61 -1.70
CA ARG A 731 -26.84 16.07 -3.00
C ARG A 731 -25.63 16.50 -3.84
N PRO A 732 -25.57 16.09 -5.12
CA PRO A 732 -24.54 16.54 -6.03
C PRO A 732 -24.51 18.06 -6.13
N VAL A 733 -23.31 18.63 -6.16
CA VAL A 733 -23.09 20.06 -6.47
C VAL A 733 -23.37 20.34 -7.96
N LEU A 734 -23.28 19.30 -8.79
CA LEU A 734 -23.55 19.32 -10.23
C LEU A 734 -24.60 18.25 -10.57
N ASP A 735 -25.57 18.58 -11.43
CA ASP A 735 -26.68 17.68 -11.76
C ASP A 735 -26.20 16.34 -12.34
N ILE A 736 -26.74 15.24 -11.83
CA ILE A 736 -26.62 13.91 -12.46
C ILE A 736 -27.67 13.83 -13.58
N PRO A 737 -27.31 13.45 -14.81
CA PRO A 737 -28.26 13.33 -15.91
C PRO A 737 -29.46 12.45 -15.53
N ILE A 738 -30.68 13.01 -15.64
CA ILE A 738 -31.92 12.30 -15.35
C ILE A 738 -32.12 11.21 -16.42
N ARG A 739 -32.35 9.96 -16.00
CA ARG A 739 -32.84 8.92 -16.92
C ARG A 739 -34.34 9.07 -17.11
N THR A 740 -34.77 9.14 -18.37
CA THR A 740 -36.09 8.70 -18.81
C THR A 740 -36.10 7.20 -19.03
#